data_AF-A0A7J3UAG2-F1
#
_entry.id   AF-A0A7J3UAG2-F1
#
_cell.length_a   1.000
_cell.length_b   1.000
_cell.length_c   1.000
_cell.angle_alpha   90.00
_cell.angle_beta   90.00
_cell.angle_gamma   90.00
#
_symmetry.space_group_name_H-M   'P 1'
#
loop_
_entity.id
_entity.type
_entity.pdbx_description
1 polymer ?
#
loop_
_entity_poly.entity_id
_entity_poly.type
_entity_poly.pdbx_seq_one_letter_code
_entity_poly.pdbx_strand_id
1 'polypeptide(L)'
;MLRKKDVLGRSAVFIILFVLVNTSFNAFISTGTKTLEAGNEEKGPDWYAKPSSYAELVNWYQTLENEYPNYLEVFKANELYGTGTAEGGYDLYYVRITNESLGLHKPEVLFLGSPHGDETVGTIGLYWFTDWLMRMAFTNEPCPDYDKKWLRWLIDHREIYIEVAHNPYGFDHVQRYDGNGWDLNREADYDGPGSPTGGIWASVPGQTLYHFVNDHQIRVGCDFHGGVRELLYPWSSNHDNVYGTSPITGKTYSHAPPDFYYYDASALRLGDYIGDYGGDLNENNIGTIPDTVGYEAPGGMCPWGYGADVVSNPVEDPYVEDEIFGNYPGSGILWLSPEMSVTKNPAESTFGNDTVDRYGAEVRRFVLHQTDLAQPYILWQSDTPEETTWVPEGTPLTFRWQVNGSLVVDHTMIQWGTNPDPIHHPQYYTADHDEHAGDYVGGTGWDNAENGHTSGVVYEETIQFNEPGSYYLVAKAQVDQVYANVIHPEVYGDTPYLRIVKERTDDSYHETIDGADGTETVDGQLWWYSSVIHVIVGEDTVPPTTTLTLKGVTGENGWYISDTQITLIANDDLSGINYTMYSLNGNEWTKYTAPFRVGEGIYTIEYYSVDYAGNVEEIKTGSFKVDYSPPSTSCVLSGLEGQ
;
A
#
# COMPACT_ATOMS: atom_id res chain seq x y z
N MET A 1 -54.00 -27.68 7.40
CA MET A 1 -54.21 -28.82 8.32
C MET A 1 -52.83 -29.46 8.49
N LEU A 2 -51.99 -29.02 9.42
CA LEU A 2 -51.88 -29.58 10.77
C LEU A 2 -51.33 -28.55 11.78
N ARG A 3 -52.21 -28.20 12.73
CA ARG A 3 -52.00 -28.01 14.20
C ARG A 3 -50.99 -26.94 14.69
N LYS A 4 -51.49 -25.85 15.30
CA LYS A 4 -51.81 -25.64 16.76
C LYS A 4 -50.53 -25.54 17.62
N LYS A 5 -50.32 -24.55 18.50
CA LYS A 5 -51.26 -23.93 19.45
C LYS A 5 -50.58 -22.77 20.20
N ASP A 6 -51.44 -21.88 20.70
CA ASP A 6 -51.23 -20.74 21.60
C ASP A 6 -50.43 -21.05 22.89
N VAL A 7 -49.90 -20.02 23.55
CA VAL A 7 -50.50 -19.41 24.78
C VAL A 7 -49.61 -18.27 25.32
N LEU A 8 -50.27 -17.11 25.52
CA LEU A 8 -49.82 -15.92 26.27
C LEU A 8 -49.84 -16.15 27.79
N GLY A 9 -48.88 -15.56 28.51
CA GLY A 9 -48.87 -15.44 29.97
C GLY A 9 -48.27 -14.11 30.42
N ARG A 10 -49.14 -13.20 30.88
CA ARG A 10 -48.93 -11.79 31.24
C ARG A 10 -48.04 -11.57 32.48
N SER A 11 -47.42 -10.38 32.56
CA SER A 11 -47.54 -9.49 33.73
C SER A 11 -47.19 -8.04 33.35
N ALA A 12 -48.04 -7.11 33.80
CA ALA A 12 -47.99 -5.67 33.53
C ALA A 12 -47.73 -4.91 34.83
N VAL A 13 -46.96 -3.82 34.77
CA VAL A 13 -47.05 -2.69 35.73
C VAL A 13 -46.89 -1.37 34.97
N PHE A 14 -47.64 -0.38 35.46
CA PHE A 14 -48.11 0.86 34.86
C PHE A 14 -47.15 2.07 35.01
N ILE A 15 -47.08 2.88 33.94
CA ILE A 15 -47.29 4.36 33.83
C ILE A 15 -46.43 5.34 34.67
N ILE A 16 -45.83 6.34 33.99
CA ILE A 16 -46.15 7.79 34.13
C ILE A 16 -45.72 8.57 32.88
N LEU A 17 -46.63 9.44 32.45
CA LEU A 17 -46.65 10.31 31.28
C LEU A 17 -46.13 11.71 31.68
N PHE A 18 -45.39 12.40 30.80
CA PHE A 18 -45.43 13.87 30.76
C PHE A 18 -45.35 14.37 29.32
N VAL A 19 -46.35 15.18 28.95
CA VAL A 19 -46.44 15.99 27.75
C VAL A 19 -46.06 17.42 28.12
N LEU A 20 -45.33 18.13 27.26
CA LEU A 20 -45.49 19.57 27.02
C LEU A 20 -44.83 19.98 25.69
N VAL A 21 -45.37 21.05 25.11
CA VAL A 21 -45.43 21.38 23.68
C VAL A 21 -44.73 22.72 23.39
N ASN A 22 -44.30 22.92 22.13
CA ASN A 22 -43.93 24.17 21.41
C ASN A 22 -42.53 24.76 21.72
N THR A 23 -41.70 25.22 20.77
CA THR A 23 -41.91 26.04 19.56
C THR A 23 -40.76 25.86 18.53
N SER A 24 -41.01 26.28 17.29
CA SER A 24 -40.15 26.32 16.10
C SER A 24 -38.95 27.28 16.17
N PHE A 25 -37.83 26.97 15.48
CA PHE A 25 -36.95 27.97 14.81
C PHE A 25 -35.99 27.31 13.79
N ASN A 26 -35.74 28.03 12.67
CA ASN A 26 -34.90 27.66 11.53
C ASN A 26 -33.38 27.87 11.78
N ALA A 27 -32.59 27.04 11.10
CA ALA A 27 -31.32 27.31 10.38
C ALA A 27 -30.09 27.95 11.07
N PHE A 28 -28.96 27.24 10.90
CA PHE A 28 -27.57 27.68 10.68
C PHE A 28 -26.79 28.42 11.78
N ILE A 29 -25.70 27.79 12.27
CA ILE A 29 -24.26 28.20 12.12
C ILE A 29 -23.37 27.36 13.06
N SER A 30 -22.23 26.92 12.49
CA SER A 30 -21.13 26.18 13.11
C SER A 30 -20.45 26.93 14.26
N THR A 31 -19.91 26.21 15.25
CA THR A 31 -18.57 26.45 15.83
C THR A 31 -18.18 25.23 16.67
N GLY A 32 -17.02 24.64 16.39
CA GLY A 32 -16.53 23.45 17.09
C GLY A 32 -16.04 23.70 18.51
N THR A 33 -15.89 22.61 19.25
CA THR A 33 -14.93 22.44 20.35
C THR A 33 -14.58 20.95 20.45
N LYS A 34 -13.31 20.62 20.17
CA LYS A 34 -12.67 19.37 20.60
C LYS A 34 -12.72 19.28 22.12
N THR A 35 -13.31 18.22 22.66
CA THR A 35 -13.04 17.73 24.00
C THR A 35 -12.39 16.36 23.87
N LEU A 36 -11.12 16.28 24.28
CA LEU A 36 -10.36 15.04 24.43
C LEU A 36 -10.94 14.25 25.61
N GLU A 37 -11.55 13.10 25.32
CA GLU A 37 -11.68 12.00 26.27
C GLU A 37 -10.95 10.78 25.69
N ALA A 38 -10.12 10.16 26.52
CA ALA A 38 -9.37 8.96 26.17
C ALA A 38 -10.33 7.77 26.03
N GLY A 39 -10.21 7.05 24.90
CA GLY A 39 -10.84 5.75 24.69
C GLY A 39 -12.03 5.76 23.73
N ASN A 40 -11.86 6.23 22.49
CA ASN A 40 -12.71 5.82 21.39
C ASN A 40 -11.81 5.09 20.39
N GLU A 41 -12.05 3.79 20.20
CA GLU A 41 -11.70 3.15 18.94
C GLU A 41 -12.36 4.00 17.86
N GLU A 42 -11.55 4.71 17.06
CA GLU A 42 -12.03 5.45 15.90
C GLU A 42 -12.71 4.43 14.99
N LYS A 43 -14.05 4.44 14.98
CA LYS A 43 -14.82 3.66 14.04
C LYS A 43 -14.86 4.45 12.75
N GLY A 44 -14.50 3.81 11.64
CA GLY A 44 -14.61 4.37 10.29
C GLY A 44 -16.02 4.89 9.97
N PRO A 45 -16.21 5.58 8.83
CA PRO A 45 -17.47 6.21 8.49
C PRO A 45 -18.61 5.20 8.40
N ASP A 46 -19.83 5.61 8.78
CA ASP A 46 -21.03 4.76 8.69
C ASP A 46 -21.28 4.25 7.25
N TRP A 47 -20.86 5.04 6.26
CA TRP A 47 -20.90 4.75 4.82
C TRP A 47 -19.85 5.58 4.10
N TYR A 48 -19.30 5.06 3.00
CA TYR A 48 -18.52 5.85 2.05
C TYR A 48 -19.42 6.81 1.30
N ALA A 49 -19.10 8.09 1.42
CA ALA A 49 -19.83 9.18 0.83
C ALA A 49 -19.54 9.36 -0.66
N LYS A 50 -20.51 9.95 -1.35
CA LYS A 50 -20.27 10.49 -2.69
C LYS A 50 -20.00 11.99 -2.57
N PRO A 51 -18.95 12.50 -3.24
CA PRO A 51 -18.76 13.94 -3.32
C PRO A 51 -19.91 14.53 -4.15
N SER A 52 -20.34 15.74 -3.80
CA SER A 52 -21.35 16.50 -4.54
C SER A 52 -20.80 17.16 -5.81
N SER A 53 -19.48 17.25 -5.94
CA SER A 53 -18.76 17.79 -7.10
C SER A 53 -17.31 17.33 -7.14
N TYR A 54 -16.66 17.47 -8.29
CA TYR A 54 -15.22 17.28 -8.48
C TYR A 54 -14.41 18.18 -7.53
N ALA A 55 -14.83 19.44 -7.36
CA ALA A 55 -14.17 20.36 -6.44
C ALA A 55 -14.21 19.88 -4.98
N GLU A 56 -15.30 19.25 -4.56
CA GLU A 56 -15.39 18.64 -3.22
C GLU A 56 -14.46 17.43 -3.11
N LEU A 57 -14.42 16.57 -4.13
CA LEU A 57 -13.53 15.40 -4.17
C LEU A 57 -12.05 15.82 -4.07
N VAL A 58 -11.64 16.83 -4.84
CA VAL A 58 -10.28 17.40 -4.77
C VAL A 58 -10.00 17.96 -3.37
N ASN A 59 -10.95 18.70 -2.78
CA ASN A 59 -10.79 19.25 -1.44
C ASN A 59 -10.63 18.15 -0.37
N TRP A 60 -11.27 16.99 -0.54
CA TRP A 60 -11.05 15.86 0.35
C TRP A 60 -9.62 15.32 0.26
N TYR A 61 -9.07 15.15 -0.95
CA TYR A 61 -7.65 14.78 -1.12
C TYR A 61 -6.69 15.83 -0.53
N GLN A 62 -6.94 17.11 -0.75
CA GLN A 62 -6.13 18.19 -0.14
C GLN A 62 -6.22 18.18 1.38
N THR A 63 -7.33 17.71 1.95
CA THR A 63 -7.44 17.52 3.40
C THR A 63 -6.53 16.38 3.87
N LEU A 64 -6.50 15.26 3.15
CA LEU A 64 -5.59 14.15 3.45
C LEU A 64 -4.11 14.55 3.30
N GLU A 65 -3.75 15.31 2.27
CA GLU A 65 -2.39 15.87 2.11
C GLU A 65 -1.98 16.70 3.33
N ASN A 66 -2.85 17.56 3.84
CA ASN A 66 -2.57 18.35 5.05
C ASN A 66 -2.38 17.47 6.31
N GLU A 67 -3.04 16.31 6.38
CA GLU A 67 -2.91 15.36 7.49
C GLU A 67 -1.65 14.49 7.37
N TYR A 68 -1.21 14.19 6.14
CA TYR A 68 -0.08 13.31 5.84
C TYR A 68 0.93 13.94 4.85
N PRO A 69 1.50 15.12 5.13
CA PRO A 69 2.25 15.92 4.16
C PRO A 69 3.62 15.36 3.75
N ASN A 70 4.07 14.25 4.32
CA ASN A 70 5.29 13.55 3.91
C ASN A 70 5.00 12.28 3.10
N TYR A 71 3.72 11.98 2.89
CA TYR A 71 3.25 10.73 2.27
C TYR A 71 2.27 10.95 1.12
N LEU A 72 1.67 12.13 1.06
CA LEU A 72 0.66 12.50 0.08
C LEU A 72 0.98 13.86 -0.51
N GLU A 73 0.93 13.97 -1.83
CA GLU A 73 1.01 15.22 -2.57
C GLU A 73 -0.17 15.31 -3.54
N VAL A 74 -0.87 16.45 -3.56
CA VAL A 74 -1.96 16.73 -4.49
C VAL A 74 -1.55 17.86 -5.41
N PHE A 75 -1.33 17.56 -6.69
CA PHE A 75 -0.79 18.52 -7.66
C PHE A 75 -1.64 18.58 -8.93
N LYS A 76 -1.46 19.66 -9.68
CA LYS A 76 -2.16 19.90 -10.96
C LYS A 76 -1.27 19.43 -12.11
N ALA A 77 -1.52 18.23 -12.62
CA ALA A 77 -0.73 17.66 -13.71
C ALA A 77 -0.84 18.50 -15.00
N ASN A 78 -2.00 19.10 -15.26
CA ASN A 78 -2.19 19.98 -16.40
C ASN A 78 -1.34 21.27 -16.32
N GLU A 79 -1.10 21.80 -15.13
CA GLU A 79 -0.17 22.93 -14.93
C GLU A 79 1.29 22.48 -15.06
N LEU A 80 1.63 21.30 -14.55
CA LEU A 80 2.97 20.70 -14.67
C LEU A 80 3.39 20.57 -16.14
N TYR A 81 2.49 20.05 -16.99
CA TYR A 81 2.75 19.83 -18.42
C TYR A 81 2.33 20.99 -19.33
N GLY A 82 1.71 22.05 -18.79
CA GLY A 82 1.31 23.22 -19.56
C GLY A 82 0.22 22.96 -20.61
N THR A 83 -0.66 21.97 -20.38
CA THR A 83 -1.72 21.55 -21.31
C THR A 83 -2.97 22.42 -21.24
N GLY A 84 -3.07 23.33 -20.27
CA GLY A 84 -4.22 24.22 -20.07
C GLY A 84 -5.27 23.59 -19.16
N THR A 85 -6.50 24.09 -19.17
CA THR A 85 -7.60 23.52 -18.35
C THR A 85 -8.57 22.75 -19.24
N ALA A 86 -9.12 21.65 -18.71
CA ALA A 86 -10.16 20.91 -19.38
C ALA A 86 -11.43 21.76 -19.57
N GLU A 87 -12.26 21.40 -20.55
CA GLU A 87 -13.46 22.16 -20.92
C GLU A 87 -14.34 22.42 -19.69
N GLY A 88 -14.84 23.65 -19.55
CA GLY A 88 -15.49 24.12 -18.32
C GLY A 88 -14.54 24.72 -17.28
N GLY A 89 -13.23 24.75 -17.54
CA GLY A 89 -12.22 25.39 -16.70
C GLY A 89 -11.72 24.53 -15.54
N TYR A 90 -11.73 23.21 -15.71
CA TYR A 90 -11.27 22.26 -14.70
C TYR A 90 -9.76 22.06 -14.77
N ASP A 91 -9.10 22.11 -13.63
CA ASP A 91 -7.74 21.60 -13.48
C ASP A 91 -7.77 20.07 -13.35
N LEU A 92 -6.68 19.41 -13.72
CA LEU A 92 -6.52 17.96 -13.64
C LEU A 92 -5.62 17.64 -12.46
N TYR A 93 -6.25 17.26 -11.34
CA TYR A 93 -5.55 16.91 -10.12
C TYR A 93 -5.10 15.45 -10.14
N TYR A 94 -3.83 15.26 -9.82
CA TYR A 94 -3.22 13.96 -9.56
C TYR A 94 -2.81 13.92 -8.09
N VAL A 95 -2.83 12.72 -7.51
CA VAL A 95 -2.45 12.46 -6.14
C VAL A 95 -1.33 11.44 -6.16
N ARG A 96 -0.22 11.79 -5.54
CA ARG A 96 0.90 10.89 -5.31
C ARG A 96 0.88 10.39 -3.88
N ILE A 97 1.01 9.07 -3.70
CA ILE A 97 1.15 8.41 -2.40
C ILE A 97 2.50 7.68 -2.34
N THR A 98 3.42 8.16 -1.52
CA THR A 98 4.73 7.51 -1.28
C THR A 98 5.43 8.12 -0.07
N ASN A 99 6.29 7.37 0.62
CA ASN A 99 7.18 7.95 1.62
C ASN A 99 8.32 8.73 0.95
N GLU A 100 8.15 10.04 0.84
CA GLU A 100 9.12 10.94 0.18
C GLU A 100 10.50 10.95 0.85
N SER A 101 10.56 10.64 2.15
CA SER A 101 11.84 10.62 2.88
C SER A 101 12.80 9.51 2.44
N LEU A 102 12.28 8.51 1.71
CA LEU A 102 13.04 7.41 1.14
C LEU A 102 13.39 7.63 -0.35
N GLY A 103 13.12 8.82 -0.88
CA GLY A 103 13.28 9.13 -2.31
C GLY A 103 12.04 8.76 -3.13
N LEU A 104 12.10 9.09 -4.41
CA LEU A 104 10.98 8.95 -5.36
C LEU A 104 11.18 7.79 -6.34
N HIS A 105 12.43 7.44 -6.69
CA HIS A 105 12.72 6.32 -7.61
C HIS A 105 12.29 4.94 -7.06
N LYS A 106 11.01 4.62 -7.24
CA LYS A 106 10.33 3.41 -6.78
C LYS A 106 9.42 2.90 -7.90
N PRO A 107 9.04 1.62 -7.91
CA PRO A 107 8.06 1.12 -8.87
C PRO A 107 6.75 1.90 -8.79
N GLU A 108 6.35 2.46 -9.93
CA GLU A 108 5.18 3.31 -10.04
C GLU A 108 3.96 2.54 -10.53
N VAL A 109 2.79 2.95 -10.02
CA VAL A 109 1.48 2.49 -10.50
C VAL A 109 0.55 3.68 -10.71
N LEU A 110 -0.31 3.61 -11.74
CA LEU A 110 -1.20 4.71 -12.12
C LEU A 110 -2.66 4.25 -12.18
N PHE A 111 -3.53 4.88 -11.41
CA PHE A 111 -4.95 4.58 -11.39
C PHE A 111 -5.77 5.80 -11.80
N LEU A 112 -6.50 5.70 -12.91
CA LEU A 112 -7.29 6.80 -13.42
C LEU A 112 -8.74 6.73 -12.93
N GLY A 113 -9.22 7.82 -12.34
CA GLY A 113 -10.66 8.07 -12.27
C GLY A 113 -11.26 8.11 -13.67
N SER A 114 -12.52 7.69 -13.81
CA SER A 114 -13.07 7.29 -15.11
C SER A 114 -12.97 8.35 -16.22
N PRO A 115 -12.64 7.96 -17.47
CA PRO A 115 -12.78 8.81 -18.65
C PRO A 115 -14.26 9.09 -19.00
N HIS A 116 -15.20 8.33 -18.43
CA HIS A 116 -16.63 8.60 -18.53
C HIS A 116 -17.16 9.14 -17.20
N GLY A 117 -17.55 10.41 -17.18
CA GLY A 117 -17.92 11.07 -15.93
C GLY A 117 -19.15 10.49 -15.20
N ASP A 118 -20.02 9.76 -15.89
CA ASP A 118 -21.15 9.07 -15.28
C ASP A 118 -20.80 7.70 -14.67
N GLU A 119 -19.56 7.22 -14.82
CA GLU A 119 -19.06 5.95 -14.31
C GLU A 119 -18.25 6.17 -13.02
N THR A 120 -18.94 6.19 -11.88
CA THR A 120 -18.42 6.86 -10.67
C THR A 120 -17.75 5.95 -9.65
N VAL A 121 -17.88 4.62 -9.78
CA VAL A 121 -17.39 3.67 -8.77
C VAL A 121 -15.88 3.77 -8.57
N GLY A 122 -15.08 3.70 -9.64
CA GLY A 122 -13.63 3.80 -9.56
C GLY A 122 -13.16 5.17 -9.07
N THR A 123 -13.65 6.24 -9.70
CA THR A 123 -13.32 7.64 -9.36
C THR A 123 -13.52 7.95 -7.87
N ILE A 124 -14.66 7.56 -7.30
CA ILE A 124 -14.96 7.79 -5.89
C ILE A 124 -14.23 6.77 -5.01
N GLY A 125 -14.14 5.51 -5.44
CA GLY A 125 -13.48 4.43 -4.71
C GLY A 125 -11.98 4.67 -4.50
N LEU A 126 -11.30 5.35 -5.44
CA LEU A 126 -9.89 5.73 -5.32
C LEU A 126 -9.63 6.66 -4.13
N TYR A 127 -10.55 7.59 -3.86
CA TYR A 127 -10.45 8.43 -2.66
C TYR A 127 -10.63 7.60 -1.39
N TRP A 128 -11.63 6.71 -1.37
CA TRP A 128 -11.86 5.84 -0.21
C TRP A 128 -10.73 4.85 0.04
N PHE A 129 -10.06 4.38 -1.02
CA PHE A 129 -8.81 3.64 -0.90
C PHE A 129 -7.74 4.50 -0.24
N THR A 130 -7.53 5.73 -0.70
CA THR A 130 -6.50 6.64 -0.17
C THR A 130 -6.73 6.96 1.30
N ASP A 131 -7.93 7.41 1.67
CA ASP A 131 -8.33 7.66 3.06
C ASP A 131 -8.09 6.42 3.94
N TRP A 132 -8.56 5.26 3.49
CA TRP A 132 -8.39 4.00 4.21
C TRP A 132 -6.93 3.61 4.38
N LEU A 133 -6.13 3.67 3.31
CA LEU A 133 -4.72 3.30 3.33
C LEU A 133 -3.98 4.15 4.37
N MET A 134 -4.20 5.47 4.34
CA MET A 134 -3.54 6.39 5.27
C MET A 134 -3.96 6.15 6.73
N ARG A 135 -5.26 5.96 6.99
CA ARG A 135 -5.74 5.64 8.33
C ARG A 135 -5.17 4.31 8.82
N MET A 136 -5.30 3.25 8.04
CA MET A 136 -4.84 1.92 8.45
C MET A 136 -3.33 1.87 8.60
N ALA A 137 -2.56 2.55 7.77
CA ALA A 137 -1.11 2.61 7.89
C ALA A 137 -0.66 3.46 9.08
N PHE A 138 -1.28 4.61 9.37
CA PHE A 138 -0.68 5.60 10.29
C PHE A 138 -1.44 5.86 11.60
N THR A 139 -2.69 5.43 11.74
CA THR A 139 -3.46 5.60 12.98
C THR A 139 -3.49 4.32 13.83
N ASN A 140 -4.08 4.40 15.02
CA ASN A 140 -4.30 3.25 15.90
C ASN A 140 -5.59 2.49 15.59
N GLU A 141 -6.32 2.88 14.54
CA GLU A 141 -7.54 2.17 14.11
C GLU A 141 -7.24 0.69 13.81
N PRO A 142 -8.06 -0.27 14.25
CA PRO A 142 -7.85 -1.68 13.90
C PRO A 142 -7.94 -1.91 12.39
N CYS A 143 -6.99 -2.67 11.84
CA CYS A 143 -7.03 -3.18 10.47
C CYS A 143 -7.01 -4.71 10.54
N PRO A 144 -8.17 -5.38 10.65
CA PRO A 144 -8.20 -6.83 10.84
C PRO A 144 -7.80 -7.60 9.58
N ASP A 145 -8.00 -7.01 8.40
CA ASP A 145 -7.83 -7.71 7.11
C ASP A 145 -6.40 -7.64 6.59
N TYR A 146 -5.58 -6.67 7.05
CA TYR A 146 -4.22 -6.46 6.55
C TYR A 146 -3.23 -6.12 7.66
N ASP A 147 -2.00 -6.61 7.52
CA ASP A 147 -0.89 -6.19 8.37
C ASP A 147 -0.53 -4.72 8.07
N LYS A 148 -0.65 -3.87 9.10
CA LYS A 148 -0.26 -2.46 9.02
C LYS A 148 1.22 -2.25 8.65
N LYS A 149 2.10 -3.17 9.02
CA LYS A 149 3.52 -3.12 8.61
C LYS A 149 3.66 -3.31 7.11
N TRP A 150 2.88 -4.21 6.52
CA TRP A 150 2.85 -4.40 5.08
C TRP A 150 2.26 -3.18 4.35
N LEU A 151 1.19 -2.57 4.87
CA LEU A 151 0.65 -1.32 4.30
C LEU A 151 1.68 -0.18 4.30
N ARG A 152 2.46 -0.04 5.38
CA ARG A 152 3.58 0.92 5.41
C ARG A 152 4.69 0.53 4.45
N TRP A 153 5.02 -0.75 4.36
CA TRP A 153 6.01 -1.25 3.42
C TRP A 153 5.64 -0.89 1.98
N LEU A 154 4.36 -1.03 1.59
CA LEU A 154 3.90 -0.60 0.26
C LEU A 154 4.17 0.90 0.03
N ILE A 155 3.80 1.77 0.97
CA ILE A 155 4.02 3.23 0.85
C ILE A 155 5.52 3.57 0.82
N ASP A 156 6.35 2.80 1.53
CA ASP A 156 7.79 2.99 1.56
C ASP A 156 8.47 2.58 0.25
N HIS A 157 7.91 1.60 -0.49
CA HIS A 157 8.56 0.95 -1.64
C HIS A 157 7.77 1.05 -2.96
N ARG A 158 6.72 1.87 -3.00
CA ARG A 158 5.92 2.15 -4.20
C ARG A 158 5.69 3.64 -4.34
N GLU A 159 5.39 4.05 -5.57
CA GLU A 159 4.83 5.36 -5.86
C GLU A 159 3.46 5.14 -6.52
N ILE A 160 2.41 5.50 -5.79
CA ILE A 160 1.03 5.28 -6.23
C ILE A 160 0.50 6.61 -6.75
N TYR A 161 0.20 6.67 -8.04
CA TYR A 161 -0.44 7.80 -8.66
C TYR A 161 -1.93 7.55 -8.88
N ILE A 162 -2.72 8.55 -8.55
CA ILE A 162 -4.17 8.57 -8.77
C ILE A 162 -4.51 9.83 -9.55
N GLU A 163 -5.05 9.69 -10.75
CA GLU A 163 -5.76 10.79 -11.41
C GLU A 163 -7.16 10.89 -10.79
N VAL A 164 -7.49 12.04 -10.17
CA VAL A 164 -8.72 12.19 -9.40
C VAL A 164 -9.96 11.91 -10.26
N ALA A 165 -9.97 12.42 -11.50
CA ALA A 165 -10.96 12.08 -12.52
C ALA A 165 -10.40 12.46 -13.90
N HIS A 166 -10.37 11.52 -14.84
CA HIS A 166 -9.98 11.82 -16.21
C HIS A 166 -11.00 12.74 -16.91
N ASN A 167 -12.29 12.62 -16.57
CA ASN A 167 -13.35 13.50 -17.08
C ASN A 167 -14.03 14.31 -15.96
N PRO A 168 -13.40 15.38 -15.43
CA PRO A 168 -13.97 16.17 -14.34
C PRO A 168 -15.25 16.93 -14.75
N TYR A 169 -15.34 17.39 -16.00
CA TYR A 169 -16.58 17.99 -16.53
C TYR A 169 -17.73 16.99 -16.50
N GLY A 170 -17.52 15.80 -17.08
CA GLY A 170 -18.53 14.76 -17.15
C GLY A 170 -18.97 14.30 -15.76
N PHE A 171 -18.04 14.27 -14.79
CA PHE A 171 -18.32 13.90 -13.40
C PHE A 171 -19.33 14.86 -12.76
N ASP A 172 -19.10 16.17 -12.85
CA ASP A 172 -20.02 17.19 -12.31
C ASP A 172 -21.37 17.24 -13.04
N HIS A 173 -21.37 16.92 -14.34
CA HIS A 173 -22.57 16.94 -15.17
C HIS A 173 -23.28 15.58 -15.24
N VAL A 174 -22.74 14.55 -14.57
CA VAL A 174 -23.23 13.17 -14.56
C VAL A 174 -23.48 12.67 -15.99
N GLN A 175 -22.45 12.73 -16.82
CA GLN A 175 -22.49 12.30 -18.21
C GLN A 175 -21.20 11.61 -18.65
N ARG A 176 -21.33 10.80 -19.70
CA ARG A 176 -20.22 10.07 -20.33
C ARG A 176 -19.16 11.00 -20.94
N TYR A 177 -19.59 11.94 -21.78
CA TYR A 177 -18.69 12.74 -22.60
C TYR A 177 -18.10 13.93 -21.84
N ASP A 178 -17.00 14.49 -22.34
CA ASP A 178 -16.47 15.78 -21.85
C ASP A 178 -17.38 16.97 -22.25
N GLY A 179 -16.96 18.19 -21.95
CA GLY A 179 -17.71 19.40 -22.30
C GLY A 179 -17.79 19.70 -23.80
N ASN A 180 -16.92 19.10 -24.62
CA ASN A 180 -16.96 19.19 -26.08
C ASN A 180 -17.88 18.12 -26.71
N GLY A 181 -18.36 17.16 -25.91
CA GLY A 181 -19.12 16.01 -26.39
C GLY A 181 -18.21 14.90 -26.94
N TRP A 182 -16.95 14.86 -26.53
CA TRP A 182 -15.97 13.84 -26.89
C TRP A 182 -15.95 12.70 -25.86
N ASP A 183 -15.75 11.49 -26.37
CA ASP A 183 -15.52 10.29 -25.58
C ASP A 183 -14.02 10.16 -25.35
N LEU A 184 -13.58 10.38 -24.11
CA LEU A 184 -12.16 10.44 -23.77
C LEU A 184 -11.48 9.06 -23.87
N ASN A 185 -12.24 7.95 -23.81
CA ASN A 185 -11.69 6.62 -24.08
C ASN A 185 -11.77 6.26 -25.59
N ARG A 186 -11.77 7.26 -26.48
CA ARG A 186 -11.73 7.11 -27.94
C ARG A 186 -10.69 8.04 -28.59
N GLU A 187 -9.86 8.72 -27.81
CA GLU A 187 -8.89 9.69 -28.35
C GLU A 187 -7.44 9.19 -28.35
N ALA A 188 -7.17 8.01 -27.78
CA ALA A 188 -5.83 7.47 -27.84
C ALA A 188 -5.44 7.13 -29.29
N ASP A 189 -4.13 7.13 -29.54
CA ASP A 189 -3.58 6.91 -30.88
C ASP A 189 -3.74 5.45 -31.35
N TYR A 190 -3.66 4.51 -30.41
CA TYR A 190 -3.65 3.08 -30.71
C TYR A 190 -4.96 2.61 -31.36
N ASP A 191 -4.85 2.17 -32.61
CA ASP A 191 -5.96 1.84 -33.51
C ASP A 191 -7.03 2.93 -33.51
N GLY A 192 -6.60 4.18 -33.38
CA GLY A 192 -7.43 5.34 -33.12
C GLY A 192 -7.32 6.43 -34.18
N PRO A 193 -7.97 7.58 -33.94
CA PRO A 193 -8.89 7.78 -32.84
C PRO A 193 -10.27 7.18 -33.19
N GLY A 194 -11.03 6.79 -32.17
CA GLY A 194 -12.42 6.35 -32.28
C GLY A 194 -13.41 7.52 -32.49
N SER A 195 -14.67 7.36 -32.08
CA SER A 195 -15.68 8.43 -32.20
C SER A 195 -16.74 8.35 -31.09
N PRO A 196 -17.29 9.49 -30.61
CA PRO A 196 -16.95 10.87 -30.98
C PRO A 196 -15.67 11.37 -30.30
N THR A 197 -14.80 12.07 -31.03
CA THR A 197 -13.57 12.65 -30.48
C THR A 197 -13.14 13.90 -31.26
N GLY A 198 -12.26 14.71 -30.67
CA GLY A 198 -11.61 15.85 -31.31
C GLY A 198 -10.41 15.47 -32.20
N GLY A 199 -9.98 14.21 -32.16
CA GLY A 199 -8.78 13.70 -32.80
C GLY A 199 -7.92 12.91 -31.79
N ILE A 200 -6.71 12.53 -32.20
CA ILE A 200 -5.74 11.88 -31.32
C ILE A 200 -5.27 12.89 -30.26
N TRP A 201 -5.40 12.51 -28.98
CA TRP A 201 -5.04 13.32 -27.81
C TRP A 201 -5.49 14.78 -27.92
N ALA A 202 -6.74 14.99 -28.37
CA ALA A 202 -7.26 16.32 -28.62
C ALA A 202 -7.71 17.02 -27.32
N SER A 203 -8.14 16.26 -26.31
CA SER A 203 -8.59 16.78 -25.03
C SER A 203 -7.41 17.15 -24.12
N VAL A 204 -7.65 18.06 -23.17
CA VAL A 204 -6.65 18.39 -22.14
C VAL A 204 -6.35 17.19 -21.22
N PRO A 205 -7.33 16.39 -20.77
CA PRO A 205 -7.07 15.12 -20.09
C PRO A 205 -6.17 14.18 -20.86
N GLY A 206 -6.46 13.93 -22.14
CA GLY A 206 -5.65 13.09 -23.00
C GLY A 206 -4.23 13.63 -23.17
N GLN A 207 -4.08 14.94 -23.41
CA GLN A 207 -2.77 15.59 -23.50
C GLN A 207 -1.94 15.44 -22.22
N THR A 208 -2.61 15.59 -21.08
CA THR A 208 -1.95 15.51 -19.78
C THR A 208 -1.52 14.09 -19.47
N LEU A 209 -2.37 13.10 -19.77
CA LEU A 209 -2.06 11.70 -19.54
C LEU A 209 -0.91 11.21 -20.41
N TYR A 210 -0.86 11.53 -21.71
CA TYR A 210 0.25 11.06 -22.53
C TYR A 210 1.59 11.66 -22.08
N HIS A 211 1.60 12.94 -21.68
CA HIS A 211 2.78 13.57 -21.11
C HIS A 211 3.18 12.88 -19.80
N PHE A 212 2.21 12.65 -18.92
CA PHE A 212 2.44 11.96 -17.65
C PHE A 212 3.04 10.58 -17.90
N VAL A 213 2.41 9.73 -18.72
CA VAL A 213 2.94 8.39 -18.98
C VAL A 213 4.35 8.42 -19.58
N ASN A 214 4.66 9.36 -20.47
CA ASN A 214 5.99 9.44 -21.09
C ASN A 214 7.09 9.98 -20.17
N ASP A 215 6.73 10.64 -19.07
CA ASP A 215 7.65 11.14 -18.06
C ASP A 215 7.79 10.18 -16.86
N HIS A 216 7.18 8.98 -16.92
CA HIS A 216 7.03 8.06 -15.79
C HIS A 216 7.25 6.59 -16.20
N GLN A 217 7.95 5.79 -15.39
CA GLN A 217 8.18 4.36 -15.63
C GLN A 217 7.10 3.48 -14.98
N ILE A 218 5.84 3.67 -15.34
CA ILE A 218 4.71 2.96 -14.74
C ILE A 218 4.78 1.45 -15.02
N ARG A 219 4.64 0.61 -14.00
CA ARG A 219 4.57 -0.85 -14.17
C ARG A 219 3.15 -1.34 -14.43
N VAL A 220 2.18 -0.75 -13.72
CA VAL A 220 0.77 -1.16 -13.74
C VAL A 220 -0.13 0.06 -13.83
N GLY A 221 -1.13 0.00 -14.70
CA GLY A 221 -2.05 1.09 -15.00
C GLY A 221 -3.51 0.65 -15.02
N CYS A 222 -4.45 1.55 -14.79
CA CYS A 222 -5.85 1.30 -15.12
C CYS A 222 -6.66 2.55 -15.44
N ASP A 223 -7.70 2.36 -16.25
CA ASP A 223 -8.81 3.30 -16.43
C ASP A 223 -10.11 2.67 -15.93
N PHE A 224 -10.68 3.21 -14.85
CA PHE A 224 -11.91 2.64 -14.27
C PHE A 224 -13.15 2.93 -15.11
N HIS A 225 -14.05 1.95 -15.18
CA HIS A 225 -15.29 2.02 -15.94
C HIS A 225 -16.53 1.53 -15.16
N GLY A 226 -17.70 1.73 -15.78
CA GLY A 226 -18.96 1.19 -15.32
C GLY A 226 -20.03 1.11 -16.43
N GLY A 227 -20.98 0.21 -16.23
CA GLY A 227 -22.07 -0.10 -17.16
C GLY A 227 -22.23 -1.59 -17.35
N VAL A 228 -21.16 -2.34 -17.16
CA VAL A 228 -21.13 -3.81 -17.12
C VAL A 228 -20.28 -4.29 -15.93
N ARG A 229 -20.11 -5.61 -15.78
CA ARG A 229 -19.21 -6.21 -14.77
C ARG A 229 -18.21 -7.12 -15.47
N GLU A 230 -17.07 -6.54 -15.82
CA GLU A 230 -16.05 -7.16 -16.66
C GLU A 230 -14.65 -6.68 -16.22
N LEU A 231 -13.62 -7.47 -16.52
CA LEU A 231 -12.22 -7.05 -16.37
C LEU A 231 -11.53 -7.20 -17.71
N LEU A 232 -11.18 -6.06 -18.29
CA LEU A 232 -10.76 -5.97 -19.68
C LEU A 232 -9.27 -5.72 -19.77
N TYR A 233 -8.63 -6.38 -20.72
CA TYR A 233 -7.22 -6.16 -21.07
C TYR A 233 -7.06 -6.08 -22.60
N PRO A 234 -5.89 -5.65 -23.11
CA PRO A 234 -5.65 -5.48 -24.54
C PRO A 234 -5.85 -6.79 -25.35
N TRP A 235 -6.09 -6.73 -26.65
CA TRP A 235 -6.26 -5.52 -27.46
C TRP A 235 -7.71 -5.01 -27.44
N SER A 236 -7.94 -3.78 -27.92
CA SER A 236 -9.29 -3.22 -28.14
C SER A 236 -9.75 -3.23 -29.58
N SER A 237 -8.91 -3.66 -30.51
CA SER A 237 -8.94 -3.25 -31.90
C SER A 237 -8.68 -4.39 -32.90
N ASN A 238 -8.49 -4.01 -34.17
CA ASN A 238 -8.74 -4.82 -35.37
C ASN A 238 -7.50 -5.57 -35.86
N HIS A 239 -6.60 -5.98 -34.97
CA HIS A 239 -5.51 -6.90 -35.33
C HIS A 239 -6.06 -8.10 -36.12
N ASP A 240 -5.19 -8.68 -36.96
CA ASP A 240 -5.46 -10.03 -37.43
C ASP A 240 -5.74 -10.91 -36.22
N ASN A 241 -6.84 -11.68 -36.27
CA ASN A 241 -7.33 -12.33 -35.07
C ASN A 241 -6.36 -13.42 -34.58
N VAL A 242 -5.58 -13.09 -33.56
CA VAL A 242 -4.69 -13.99 -32.83
C VAL A 242 -5.46 -14.64 -31.68
N TYR A 243 -5.33 -15.96 -31.54
CA TYR A 243 -6.05 -16.71 -30.52
C TYR A 243 -5.12 -17.16 -29.39
N GLY A 244 -5.54 -16.94 -28.15
CA GLY A 244 -4.85 -17.42 -26.96
C GLY A 244 -5.71 -18.36 -26.15
N THR A 245 -5.16 -19.48 -25.68
CA THR A 245 -5.84 -20.40 -24.78
C THR A 245 -5.28 -20.25 -23.37
N SER A 246 -6.13 -19.88 -22.42
CA SER A 246 -5.78 -19.78 -21.00
C SER A 246 -5.22 -21.11 -20.50
N PRO A 247 -4.01 -21.12 -19.93
CA PRO A 247 -3.44 -22.33 -19.33
C PRO A 247 -4.14 -22.71 -18.02
N ILE A 248 -4.86 -21.76 -17.40
CA ILE A 248 -5.55 -21.95 -16.12
C ILE A 248 -6.95 -22.51 -16.34
N THR A 249 -7.72 -21.92 -17.26
CA THR A 249 -9.15 -22.23 -17.43
C THR A 249 -9.44 -23.06 -18.68
N GLY A 250 -8.50 -23.09 -19.65
CA GLY A 250 -8.69 -23.71 -20.95
C GLY A 250 -9.61 -22.92 -21.90
N LYS A 251 -10.12 -21.76 -21.50
CA LYS A 251 -10.90 -20.88 -22.38
C LYS A 251 -9.99 -20.30 -23.45
N THR A 252 -10.51 -20.19 -24.68
CA THR A 252 -9.81 -19.54 -25.79
C THR A 252 -10.41 -18.17 -26.04
N TYR A 253 -9.53 -17.18 -26.21
CA TYR A 253 -9.84 -15.77 -26.45
C TYR A 253 -9.35 -15.37 -27.83
N SER A 254 -10.08 -14.46 -28.46
CA SER A 254 -9.65 -13.76 -29.68
C SER A 254 -8.83 -12.51 -29.34
N HIS A 255 -8.11 -11.93 -30.30
CA HIS A 255 -7.32 -10.70 -30.11
C HIS A 255 -6.28 -10.77 -28.98
N ALA A 256 -5.70 -11.96 -28.77
CA ALA A 256 -4.73 -12.19 -27.70
C ALA A 256 -3.44 -11.35 -27.90
N PRO A 257 -3.02 -10.55 -26.90
CA PRO A 257 -1.80 -9.75 -26.98
C PRO A 257 -0.53 -10.62 -26.80
N PRO A 258 0.66 -10.13 -27.15
CA PRO A 258 1.90 -10.90 -27.00
C PRO A 258 2.11 -11.44 -25.58
N ASP A 259 1.75 -10.65 -24.57
CA ASP A 259 1.84 -11.00 -23.14
C ASP A 259 0.56 -11.70 -22.60
N PHE A 260 -0.24 -12.32 -23.47
CA PHE A 260 -1.55 -12.90 -23.15
C PHE A 260 -1.55 -13.73 -21.87
N TYR A 261 -0.55 -14.59 -21.68
CA TYR A 261 -0.52 -15.46 -20.52
C TYR A 261 -0.41 -14.70 -19.20
N TYR A 262 0.36 -13.61 -19.16
CA TYR A 262 0.51 -12.79 -17.96
C TYR A 262 -0.79 -12.02 -17.66
N TYR A 263 -1.43 -11.47 -18.69
CA TYR A 263 -2.74 -10.83 -18.58
C TYR A 263 -3.81 -11.81 -18.07
N ASP A 264 -3.90 -13.00 -18.66
CA ASP A 264 -4.86 -14.03 -18.27
C ASP A 264 -4.69 -14.43 -16.80
N ALA A 265 -3.48 -14.79 -16.40
CA ALA A 265 -3.21 -15.25 -15.04
C ALA A 265 -3.38 -14.14 -13.98
N SER A 266 -2.88 -12.93 -14.24
CA SER A 266 -3.02 -11.81 -13.30
C SER A 266 -4.47 -11.35 -13.17
N ALA A 267 -5.23 -11.33 -14.27
CA ALA A 267 -6.62 -10.89 -14.25
C ALA A 267 -7.54 -11.93 -13.58
N LEU A 268 -7.33 -13.23 -13.81
CA LEU A 268 -8.08 -14.29 -13.13
C LEU A 268 -7.84 -14.27 -11.62
N ARG A 269 -6.58 -14.14 -11.18
CA ARG A 269 -6.26 -14.00 -9.74
C ARG A 269 -6.89 -12.75 -9.13
N LEU A 270 -6.84 -11.63 -9.85
CA LEU A 270 -7.52 -10.41 -9.41
C LEU A 270 -9.02 -10.64 -9.29
N GLY A 271 -9.64 -11.37 -10.21
CA GLY A 271 -11.06 -11.73 -10.18
C GLY A 271 -11.46 -12.46 -8.91
N ASP A 272 -10.68 -13.47 -8.50
CA ASP A 272 -10.89 -14.22 -7.26
C ASP A 272 -10.72 -13.31 -6.02
N TYR A 273 -9.72 -12.41 -6.04
CA TYR A 273 -9.37 -11.57 -4.90
C TYR A 273 -10.31 -10.36 -4.70
N ILE A 274 -10.75 -9.70 -5.77
CA ILE A 274 -11.40 -8.39 -5.70
C ILE A 274 -12.74 -8.42 -4.97
N GLY A 275 -13.49 -9.52 -5.07
CA GLY A 275 -14.81 -9.70 -4.46
C GLY A 275 -15.96 -9.79 -5.47
N ASP A 276 -17.13 -10.22 -4.99
CA ASP A 276 -18.30 -10.58 -5.79
C ASP A 276 -19.52 -9.65 -5.63
N TYR A 277 -19.38 -8.48 -4.98
CA TYR A 277 -20.49 -7.55 -4.78
C TYR A 277 -21.05 -7.02 -6.11
N GLY A 278 -20.17 -6.67 -7.04
CA GLY A 278 -20.52 -6.33 -8.41
C GLY A 278 -20.96 -7.51 -9.26
N GLY A 279 -20.76 -8.74 -8.76
CA GLY A 279 -20.80 -9.99 -9.48
C GLY A 279 -19.41 -10.59 -9.61
N ASP A 280 -19.37 -11.93 -9.71
CA ASP A 280 -18.15 -12.72 -9.88
C ASP A 280 -17.40 -12.35 -11.16
N LEU A 281 -16.06 -12.33 -11.09
CA LEU A 281 -15.17 -12.10 -12.22
C LEU A 281 -14.36 -13.38 -12.47
N ASN A 282 -14.63 -14.03 -13.60
CA ASN A 282 -14.03 -15.31 -13.99
C ASN A 282 -13.77 -15.34 -15.51
N GLU A 283 -13.41 -16.48 -16.08
CA GLU A 283 -13.06 -16.59 -17.50
C GLU A 283 -14.15 -16.07 -18.45
N ASN A 284 -15.42 -16.01 -18.02
CA ASN A 284 -16.53 -15.60 -18.87
C ASN A 284 -16.69 -14.08 -19.01
N ASN A 285 -16.12 -13.30 -18.10
CA ASN A 285 -16.18 -11.83 -18.09
C ASN A 285 -14.83 -11.16 -17.78
N ILE A 286 -13.75 -11.95 -17.79
CA ILE A 286 -12.36 -11.50 -17.83
C ILE A 286 -11.79 -11.86 -19.20
N GLY A 287 -11.19 -10.90 -19.91
CA GLY A 287 -10.57 -11.18 -21.20
C GLY A 287 -10.18 -9.95 -22.01
N THR A 288 -9.75 -10.21 -23.25
CA THR A 288 -9.53 -9.18 -24.27
C THR A 288 -10.81 -8.38 -24.54
N ILE A 289 -10.70 -7.08 -24.82
CA ILE A 289 -11.86 -6.19 -24.97
C ILE A 289 -12.89 -6.69 -26.01
N PRO A 290 -12.53 -7.02 -27.28
CA PRO A 290 -13.54 -7.46 -28.25
C PRO A 290 -14.25 -8.77 -27.90
N ASP A 291 -13.53 -9.74 -27.33
CA ASP A 291 -14.08 -11.05 -26.96
C ASP A 291 -15.05 -10.96 -25.78
N THR A 292 -14.74 -10.09 -24.82
CA THR A 292 -15.49 -9.95 -23.56
C THR A 292 -16.65 -8.98 -23.68
N VAL A 293 -16.40 -7.75 -24.15
CA VAL A 293 -17.43 -6.70 -24.30
C VAL A 293 -18.32 -6.99 -25.52
N GLY A 294 -17.79 -7.69 -26.51
CA GLY A 294 -18.49 -8.08 -27.74
C GLY A 294 -18.40 -7.05 -28.88
N TYR A 295 -17.50 -6.07 -28.79
CA TYR A 295 -17.21 -5.10 -29.87
C TYR A 295 -15.79 -4.51 -29.75
N GLU A 296 -15.26 -4.02 -30.88
CA GLU A 296 -13.97 -3.32 -30.95
C GLU A 296 -14.11 -1.85 -30.48
N ALA A 297 -13.18 -1.37 -29.66
CA ALA A 297 -13.13 -0.03 -29.09
C ALA A 297 -11.84 0.71 -29.51
N PRO A 298 -11.76 1.21 -30.76
CA PRO A 298 -10.59 1.95 -31.27
C PRO A 298 -10.32 3.23 -30.47
N GLY A 299 -9.03 3.58 -30.33
CA GLY A 299 -8.56 4.76 -29.59
C GLY A 299 -8.74 4.64 -28.07
N GLY A 300 -8.71 3.42 -27.55
CA GLY A 300 -8.80 3.15 -26.12
C GLY A 300 -7.46 3.35 -25.39
N MET A 301 -7.52 3.78 -24.14
CA MET A 301 -6.33 4.07 -23.32
C MET A 301 -5.56 2.79 -22.95
N CYS A 302 -6.27 1.69 -22.69
CA CYS A 302 -5.69 0.41 -22.29
C CYS A 302 -4.71 -0.20 -23.33
N PRO A 303 -5.11 -0.36 -24.61
CA PRO A 303 -4.18 -0.75 -25.68
C PRO A 303 -2.99 0.20 -25.84
N TRP A 304 -3.23 1.51 -25.73
CA TRP A 304 -2.18 2.52 -25.87
C TRP A 304 -1.13 2.43 -24.76
N GLY A 305 -1.55 2.36 -23.50
CA GLY A 305 -0.64 2.23 -22.36
C GLY A 305 0.17 0.93 -22.41
N TYR A 306 -0.38 -0.12 -23.03
CA TYR A 306 0.31 -1.39 -23.22
C TYR A 306 1.28 -1.40 -24.41
N GLY A 307 0.82 -1.06 -25.61
CA GLY A 307 1.49 -1.42 -26.86
C GLY A 307 2.05 -0.28 -27.70
N ALA A 308 1.83 0.99 -27.33
CA ALA A 308 2.08 2.11 -28.23
C ALA A 308 3.56 2.53 -28.40
N ASP A 309 4.50 1.93 -27.66
CA ASP A 309 5.93 2.13 -27.89
C ASP A 309 6.39 1.33 -29.12
N VAL A 310 6.19 1.88 -30.31
CA VAL A 310 6.52 1.21 -31.58
C VAL A 310 8.02 1.17 -31.87
N VAL A 311 8.83 1.98 -31.15
CA VAL A 311 10.29 1.87 -31.22
C VAL A 311 10.76 0.58 -30.55
N SER A 312 10.19 0.22 -29.40
CA SER A 312 10.44 -1.06 -28.73
C SER A 312 9.66 -2.21 -29.37
N ASN A 313 8.46 -1.94 -29.89
CA ASN A 313 7.51 -2.92 -30.42
C ASN A 313 7.14 -2.63 -31.89
N PRO A 314 8.09 -2.76 -32.84
CA PRO A 314 7.89 -2.32 -34.23
C PRO A 314 6.84 -3.09 -35.02
N VAL A 315 6.30 -4.20 -34.48
CA VAL A 315 5.15 -4.89 -35.07
C VAL A 315 3.87 -4.07 -34.95
N GLU A 316 3.79 -3.19 -33.95
CA GLU A 316 2.60 -2.36 -33.68
C GLU A 316 2.57 -1.04 -34.46
N ASP A 317 3.66 -0.70 -35.17
CA ASP A 317 3.81 0.48 -36.02
C ASP A 317 2.59 0.78 -36.92
N PRO A 318 1.95 -0.20 -37.59
CA PRO A 318 0.77 0.07 -38.43
C PRO A 318 -0.48 0.57 -37.69
N TYR A 319 -0.50 0.48 -36.36
CA TYR A 319 -1.66 0.78 -35.50
C TYR A 319 -1.48 2.04 -34.67
N VAL A 320 -0.35 2.75 -34.80
CA VAL A 320 -0.05 3.98 -34.06
C VAL A 320 0.39 5.03 -35.07
N GLU A 321 -0.17 6.23 -35.04
CA GLU A 321 0.22 7.33 -35.95
C GLU A 321 1.49 8.06 -35.45
N ASP A 322 2.55 7.31 -35.11
CA ASP A 322 3.79 7.81 -34.50
C ASP A 322 4.54 8.80 -35.41
N GLU A 323 4.40 8.69 -36.73
CA GLU A 323 5.04 9.63 -37.66
C GLU A 323 4.39 11.03 -37.64
N ILE A 324 3.19 11.14 -37.08
CA ILE A 324 2.45 12.38 -36.90
C ILE A 324 2.52 12.86 -35.45
N PHE A 325 2.29 11.96 -34.48
CA PHE A 325 2.11 12.30 -33.06
C PHE A 325 3.30 11.92 -32.17
N GLY A 326 4.29 11.19 -32.70
CA GLY A 326 5.48 10.74 -31.97
C GLY A 326 5.28 9.41 -31.25
N ASN A 327 6.40 8.77 -30.92
CA ASN A 327 6.41 7.51 -30.16
C ASN A 327 6.06 7.72 -28.67
N TYR A 328 5.67 6.64 -28.00
CA TYR A 328 5.23 6.61 -26.60
C TYR A 328 6.16 5.76 -25.71
N PRO A 329 7.37 6.23 -25.36
CA PRO A 329 8.34 5.44 -24.57
C PRO A 329 7.84 5.06 -23.16
N GLY A 330 6.83 5.76 -22.63
CA GLY A 330 6.22 5.43 -21.34
C GLY A 330 5.33 4.17 -21.35
N SER A 331 4.86 3.75 -22.54
CA SER A 331 4.04 2.55 -22.71
C SER A 331 4.81 1.26 -22.36
N GLY A 332 4.17 0.09 -22.49
CA GLY A 332 4.66 -1.17 -21.93
C GLY A 332 4.10 -1.46 -20.54
N ILE A 333 3.01 -0.79 -20.18
CA ILE A 333 2.35 -0.87 -18.88
C ILE A 333 1.38 -2.07 -18.85
N LEU A 334 1.34 -2.80 -17.73
CA LEU A 334 0.24 -3.72 -17.47
C LEU A 334 -1.04 -2.93 -17.23
N TRP A 335 -1.77 -2.62 -18.31
CA TRP A 335 -2.96 -1.79 -18.26
C TRP A 335 -4.24 -2.62 -18.28
N LEU A 336 -5.13 -2.40 -17.31
CA LEU A 336 -6.47 -3.01 -17.24
C LEU A 336 -7.58 -1.95 -17.29
N SER A 337 -8.74 -2.28 -17.86
CA SER A 337 -9.94 -1.43 -17.84
C SER A 337 -11.06 -2.13 -17.04
N PRO A 338 -11.08 -2.01 -15.70
CA PRO A 338 -12.08 -2.67 -14.86
C PRO A 338 -13.46 -1.99 -14.98
N GLU A 339 -14.46 -2.77 -15.42
CA GLU A 339 -15.88 -2.42 -15.42
C GLU A 339 -16.47 -2.80 -14.06
N MET A 340 -16.52 -1.84 -13.14
CA MET A 340 -16.76 -2.14 -11.73
C MET A 340 -18.20 -2.47 -11.41
N SER A 341 -19.17 -1.92 -12.15
CA SER A 341 -20.57 -1.98 -11.77
C SER A 341 -21.51 -1.88 -12.96
N VAL A 342 -22.61 -2.63 -12.93
CA VAL A 342 -23.64 -2.58 -13.99
C VAL A 342 -24.39 -1.24 -14.02
N THR A 343 -24.46 -0.53 -12.88
CA THR A 343 -25.06 0.80 -12.81
C THR A 343 -23.95 1.84 -12.76
N LYS A 344 -23.76 2.60 -13.85
CA LYS A 344 -22.67 3.58 -13.99
C LYS A 344 -22.51 4.52 -12.78
N ASN A 345 -23.63 5.08 -12.32
CA ASN A 345 -23.66 6.01 -11.20
C ASN A 345 -24.54 5.47 -10.06
N PRO A 346 -24.08 4.48 -9.29
CA PRO A 346 -24.94 3.80 -8.32
C PRO A 346 -25.16 4.66 -7.06
N ALA A 347 -26.12 4.25 -6.24
CA ALA A 347 -26.44 4.95 -5.00
C ALA A 347 -25.27 4.85 -4.00
N GLU A 348 -25.09 5.87 -3.17
CA GLU A 348 -24.05 5.94 -2.14
C GLU A 348 -23.99 4.71 -1.22
N SER A 349 -25.15 4.17 -0.86
CA SER A 349 -25.23 2.96 -0.03
C SER A 349 -24.56 1.74 -0.66
N THR A 350 -24.28 1.73 -1.96
CA THR A 350 -23.59 0.65 -2.67
C THR A 350 -22.07 0.70 -2.56
N PHE A 351 -21.49 1.76 -2.00
CA PHE A 351 -20.05 1.85 -1.80
C PHE A 351 -19.59 1.12 -0.53
N GLY A 352 -20.47 0.93 0.45
CA GLY A 352 -20.16 0.19 1.68
C GLY A 352 -19.47 1.07 2.71
N ASN A 353 -18.62 0.47 3.54
CA ASN A 353 -17.73 1.14 4.49
C ASN A 353 -16.57 0.20 4.87
N ASP A 354 -15.76 0.55 5.87
CA ASP A 354 -14.59 -0.24 6.30
C ASP A 354 -14.93 -1.66 6.79
N THR A 355 -16.19 -1.95 7.09
CA THR A 355 -16.66 -3.23 7.63
C THR A 355 -17.78 -3.87 6.80
N VAL A 356 -18.20 -3.21 5.72
CA VAL A 356 -19.29 -3.66 4.86
C VAL A 356 -18.78 -3.65 3.42
N ASP A 357 -18.33 -4.83 2.99
CA ASP A 357 -17.81 -5.06 1.66
C ASP A 357 -18.85 -4.77 0.58
N ARG A 358 -18.50 -3.81 -0.27
CA ARG A 358 -19.21 -3.45 -1.50
C ARG A 358 -18.22 -2.85 -2.50
N TYR A 359 -18.68 -2.04 -3.44
CA TYR A 359 -17.82 -1.43 -4.47
C TYR A 359 -16.59 -0.69 -3.92
N GLY A 360 -16.68 -0.04 -2.76
CA GLY A 360 -15.50 0.61 -2.16
C GLY A 360 -14.42 -0.38 -1.71
N ALA A 361 -14.82 -1.56 -1.22
CA ALA A 361 -13.89 -2.64 -0.89
C ALA A 361 -13.30 -3.28 -2.16
N GLU A 362 -14.09 -3.43 -3.22
CA GLU A 362 -13.60 -3.96 -4.51
C GLU A 362 -12.57 -3.02 -5.14
N VAL A 363 -12.81 -1.70 -5.17
CA VAL A 363 -11.80 -0.74 -5.67
C VAL A 363 -10.53 -0.80 -4.81
N ARG A 364 -10.66 -0.84 -3.48
CA ARG A 364 -9.50 -1.00 -2.57
C ARG A 364 -8.69 -2.24 -2.90
N ARG A 365 -9.35 -3.39 -3.06
CA ARG A 365 -8.69 -4.67 -3.36
C ARG A 365 -8.03 -4.65 -4.73
N PHE A 366 -8.68 -4.07 -5.74
CA PHE A 366 -8.05 -3.86 -7.04
C PHE A 366 -6.74 -3.08 -6.90
N VAL A 367 -6.80 -1.92 -6.25
CA VAL A 367 -5.62 -1.05 -6.12
C VAL A 367 -4.51 -1.74 -5.31
N LEU A 368 -4.83 -2.43 -4.22
CA LEU A 368 -3.86 -3.20 -3.44
C LEU A 368 -3.17 -4.29 -4.27
N HIS A 369 -3.94 -5.10 -5.01
CA HIS A 369 -3.40 -6.17 -5.84
C HIS A 369 -2.47 -5.62 -6.93
N GLN A 370 -2.92 -4.59 -7.65
CA GLN A 370 -2.14 -3.99 -8.73
C GLN A 370 -0.89 -3.27 -8.22
N THR A 371 -0.96 -2.62 -7.06
CA THR A 371 0.18 -1.97 -6.40
C THR A 371 1.22 -2.99 -5.94
N ASP A 372 0.77 -4.12 -5.38
CA ASP A 372 1.67 -5.20 -4.94
C ASP A 372 2.44 -5.79 -6.13
N LEU A 373 1.70 -6.13 -7.18
CA LEU A 373 2.21 -6.82 -8.38
C LEU A 373 3.33 -6.05 -9.09
N ALA A 374 3.35 -4.71 -8.95
CA ALA A 374 4.28 -3.80 -9.62
C ALA A 374 5.75 -4.25 -9.57
N GLN A 375 6.20 -4.86 -8.46
CA GLN A 375 7.55 -5.41 -8.37
C GLN A 375 7.66 -6.55 -7.35
N PRO A 376 8.34 -7.66 -7.66
CA PRO A 376 8.53 -8.75 -6.71
C PRO A 376 9.34 -8.34 -5.48
N TYR A 377 9.07 -8.99 -4.35
CA TYR A 377 9.80 -8.75 -3.12
C TYR A 377 9.69 -9.96 -2.17
N ILE A 378 10.62 -10.04 -1.21
CA ILE A 378 10.69 -11.14 -0.24
C ILE A 378 10.63 -10.57 1.17
N LEU A 379 9.65 -11.03 1.96
CA LEU A 379 9.50 -10.63 3.36
C LEU A 379 9.74 -11.80 4.30
N TRP A 380 10.61 -11.56 5.27
CA TRP A 380 10.70 -12.38 6.47
C TRP A 380 9.39 -12.29 7.26
N GLN A 381 8.90 -13.44 7.69
CA GLN A 381 7.67 -13.56 8.48
C GLN A 381 7.97 -13.34 9.98
N SER A 382 6.95 -12.97 10.76
CA SER A 382 7.09 -12.52 12.16
C SER A 382 7.78 -13.50 13.12
N ASP A 383 7.79 -14.80 12.79
CA ASP A 383 8.41 -15.84 13.61
C ASP A 383 9.90 -16.08 13.25
N THR A 384 10.43 -15.34 12.27
CA THR A 384 11.84 -15.35 11.89
C THR A 384 12.67 -14.54 12.91
N PRO A 385 13.93 -14.92 13.18
CA PRO A 385 14.84 -14.11 13.99
C PRO A 385 14.86 -12.63 13.57
N GLU A 386 14.97 -11.74 14.55
CA GLU A 386 15.10 -10.29 14.29
C GLU A 386 16.38 -10.00 13.49
N GLU A 387 16.43 -8.85 12.81
CA GLU A 387 17.54 -8.44 11.92
C GLU A 387 18.93 -8.60 12.55
N THR A 388 19.04 -8.47 13.87
CA THR A 388 20.22 -8.90 14.63
C THR A 388 19.80 -9.75 15.82
N THR A 389 20.20 -11.04 15.81
CA THR A 389 19.86 -11.99 16.89
C THR A 389 21.11 -12.70 17.37
N TRP A 390 21.28 -12.83 18.68
CA TRP A 390 22.29 -13.69 19.30
C TRP A 390 21.70 -15.03 19.71
N VAL A 391 22.46 -16.11 19.51
CA VAL A 391 22.13 -17.45 20.01
C VAL A 391 23.35 -18.23 20.49
N PRO A 392 23.17 -19.16 21.46
CA PRO A 392 24.20 -20.15 21.79
C PRO A 392 24.55 -21.06 20.61
N GLU A 393 25.78 -21.55 20.58
CA GLU A 393 26.23 -22.55 19.61
C GLU A 393 25.31 -23.78 19.57
N GLY A 394 25.01 -24.27 18.37
CA GLY A 394 24.15 -25.44 18.16
C GLY A 394 22.66 -25.16 18.33
N THR A 395 22.25 -23.91 18.58
CA THR A 395 20.83 -23.54 18.62
C THR A 395 20.24 -23.59 17.21
N PRO A 396 19.21 -24.41 16.95
CA PRO A 396 18.50 -24.40 15.68
C PRO A 396 17.64 -23.12 15.58
N LEU A 397 17.74 -22.43 14.45
CA LEU A 397 16.95 -21.26 14.12
C LEU A 397 16.07 -21.56 12.90
N THR A 398 14.78 -21.25 13.01
CA THR A 398 13.81 -21.40 11.92
C THR A 398 13.62 -20.05 11.24
N PHE A 399 13.74 -20.04 9.92
CA PHE A 399 13.56 -18.88 9.06
C PHE A 399 12.35 -19.10 8.19
N ARG A 400 11.46 -18.11 8.13
CA ARG A 400 10.23 -18.17 7.35
C ARG A 400 10.10 -16.96 6.44
N TRP A 401 9.80 -17.17 5.17
CA TRP A 401 9.66 -16.06 4.22
C TRP A 401 8.51 -16.28 3.25
N GLN A 402 8.02 -15.19 2.69
CA GLN A 402 7.09 -15.18 1.57
C GLN A 402 7.69 -14.42 0.40
N VAL A 403 7.37 -14.88 -0.81
CA VAL A 403 7.66 -14.18 -2.06
C VAL A 403 6.36 -13.59 -2.58
N ASN A 404 6.35 -12.28 -2.83
CA ASN A 404 5.17 -11.51 -3.22
C ASN A 404 5.44 -10.69 -4.48
N GLY A 405 4.46 -9.91 -4.97
CA GLY A 405 4.59 -9.09 -6.18
C GLY A 405 4.81 -9.89 -7.48
N SER A 406 4.39 -11.15 -7.51
CA SER A 406 4.60 -12.09 -8.63
C SER A 406 3.41 -13.04 -8.83
N LEU A 407 3.34 -13.69 -9.99
CA LEU A 407 2.34 -14.70 -10.30
C LEU A 407 2.82 -16.11 -9.95
N VAL A 408 4.10 -16.39 -10.12
CA VAL A 408 4.67 -17.70 -9.80
C VAL A 408 6.09 -17.57 -9.25
N VAL A 409 6.42 -18.42 -8.28
CA VAL A 409 7.78 -18.58 -7.77
C VAL A 409 8.43 -19.79 -8.44
N ASP A 410 9.41 -19.54 -9.30
CA ASP A 410 10.12 -20.61 -9.99
C ASP A 410 11.14 -21.29 -9.08
N HIS A 411 11.89 -20.50 -8.31
CA HIS A 411 12.91 -20.99 -7.39
C HIS A 411 12.97 -20.10 -6.15
N THR A 412 13.08 -20.66 -4.95
CA THR A 412 13.41 -19.89 -3.74
C THR A 412 14.18 -20.67 -2.70
N MET A 413 15.12 -20.00 -2.02
CA MET A 413 15.98 -20.59 -1.00
C MET A 413 16.61 -19.51 -0.12
N ILE A 414 17.30 -19.91 0.96
CA ILE A 414 18.17 -19.04 1.74
C ILE A 414 19.62 -19.27 1.30
N GLN A 415 20.36 -18.18 1.09
CA GLN A 415 21.81 -18.20 0.98
C GLN A 415 22.46 -17.45 2.15
N TRP A 416 23.56 -18.00 2.68
CA TRP A 416 24.17 -17.49 3.91
C TRP A 416 25.67 -17.76 4.02
N GLY A 417 26.32 -17.09 4.96
CA GLY A 417 27.73 -17.30 5.27
C GLY A 417 28.26 -16.29 6.29
N THR A 418 29.58 -16.22 6.44
CA THR A 418 30.23 -15.29 7.37
C THR A 418 30.58 -13.92 6.76
N ASN A 419 30.25 -13.68 5.49
CA ASN A 419 30.47 -12.38 4.84
C ASN A 419 29.23 -11.50 5.05
N PRO A 420 29.37 -10.22 5.46
CA PRO A 420 28.25 -9.29 5.60
C PRO A 420 27.47 -9.03 4.30
N ASP A 421 28.04 -9.37 3.15
CA ASP A 421 27.35 -9.39 1.85
C ASP A 421 27.06 -10.85 1.42
N PRO A 422 26.00 -11.46 1.97
CA PRO A 422 25.62 -12.82 1.59
C PRO A 422 25.03 -12.88 0.18
N ILE A 423 24.66 -11.74 -0.44
CA ILE A 423 24.09 -11.68 -1.80
C ILE A 423 25.17 -12.04 -2.82
N HIS A 424 26.34 -11.40 -2.74
CA HIS A 424 27.42 -11.61 -3.70
C HIS A 424 28.49 -12.62 -3.23
N HIS A 425 28.54 -12.93 -1.93
CA HIS A 425 29.54 -13.82 -1.34
C HIS A 425 28.97 -14.89 -0.39
N PRO A 426 27.94 -15.68 -0.81
CA PRO A 426 27.40 -16.76 0.01
C PRO A 426 28.41 -17.91 0.16
N GLN A 427 28.29 -18.64 1.28
CA GLN A 427 29.08 -19.85 1.55
C GLN A 427 28.22 -21.11 1.51
N TYR A 428 26.94 -20.99 1.86
CA TYR A 428 26.00 -22.07 2.02
C TYR A 428 24.62 -21.69 1.49
N TYR A 429 23.83 -22.71 1.15
CA TYR A 429 22.48 -22.59 0.64
C TYR A 429 21.59 -23.63 1.35
N THR A 430 20.31 -23.32 1.53
CA THR A 430 19.29 -24.32 1.92
C THR A 430 18.84 -25.13 0.70
N ALA A 431 17.84 -25.99 0.88
CA ALA A 431 17.17 -26.61 -0.25
C ALA A 431 16.53 -25.54 -1.15
N ASP A 432 16.50 -25.83 -2.45
CA ASP A 432 15.76 -25.06 -3.44
C ASP A 432 14.30 -25.53 -3.44
N HIS A 433 13.38 -24.58 -3.30
CA HIS A 433 11.94 -24.80 -3.44
C HIS A 433 11.56 -24.38 -4.87
N ASP A 434 11.39 -25.38 -5.74
CA ASP A 434 11.15 -25.24 -7.18
C ASP A 434 9.85 -25.93 -7.65
N GLU A 435 8.91 -26.15 -6.73
CA GLU A 435 7.69 -26.93 -7.00
C GLU A 435 6.79 -26.34 -8.09
N HIS A 436 6.95 -25.05 -8.37
CA HIS A 436 6.16 -24.28 -9.33
C HIS A 436 6.98 -23.76 -10.52
N ALA A 437 8.23 -24.23 -10.69
CA ALA A 437 9.05 -23.84 -11.84
C ALA A 437 8.36 -24.17 -13.17
N GLY A 438 8.09 -23.13 -13.97
CA GLY A 438 7.39 -23.25 -15.25
C GLY A 438 5.87 -23.39 -15.17
N ASP A 439 5.27 -23.34 -13.97
CA ASP A 439 3.82 -23.14 -13.82
C ASP A 439 3.45 -21.68 -14.15
N TYR A 440 2.16 -21.41 -14.38
CA TYR A 440 1.66 -20.05 -14.58
C TYR A 440 1.27 -19.38 -13.24
N VAL A 441 0.91 -20.15 -12.23
CA VAL A 441 0.58 -19.61 -10.90
C VAL A 441 1.06 -20.58 -9.83
N GLY A 442 1.57 -20.04 -8.72
CA GLY A 442 1.88 -20.84 -7.53
C GLY A 442 3.13 -20.40 -6.76
N GLY A 443 3.21 -20.78 -5.49
CA GLY A 443 4.35 -20.51 -4.63
C GLY A 443 4.38 -19.11 -4.04
N THR A 444 3.39 -18.27 -4.33
CA THR A 444 3.40 -16.86 -3.93
C THR A 444 2.66 -16.64 -2.60
N GLY A 445 2.93 -15.53 -1.92
CA GLY A 445 2.10 -15.08 -0.79
C GLY A 445 0.68 -14.68 -1.19
N TRP A 446 0.37 -14.66 -2.50
CA TRP A 446 -0.94 -14.44 -3.08
C TRP A 446 -1.67 -15.73 -3.50
N ASP A 447 -1.08 -16.90 -3.26
CA ASP A 447 -1.78 -18.16 -3.51
C ASP A 447 -3.04 -18.24 -2.65
N ASN A 448 -4.13 -18.76 -3.24
CA ASN A 448 -5.46 -18.82 -2.63
C ASN A 448 -5.98 -17.42 -2.18
N ALA A 449 -5.58 -16.36 -2.88
CA ALA A 449 -6.16 -15.03 -2.66
C ALA A 449 -7.63 -15.02 -3.10
N GLU A 450 -8.53 -14.74 -2.15
CA GLU A 450 -9.97 -14.79 -2.38
C GLU A 450 -10.67 -13.72 -1.53
N ASN A 451 -11.56 -12.94 -2.13
CA ASN A 451 -12.43 -12.00 -1.43
C ASN A 451 -11.68 -11.09 -0.41
N GLY A 452 -10.57 -10.49 -0.83
CA GLY A 452 -9.77 -9.58 0.00
C GLY A 452 -8.79 -10.25 0.96
N HIS A 453 -8.74 -11.58 1.03
CA HIS A 453 -7.84 -12.31 1.92
C HIS A 453 -6.77 -13.04 1.12
N THR A 454 -5.54 -13.03 1.62
CA THR A 454 -4.46 -13.86 1.09
C THR A 454 -4.09 -14.94 2.11
N SER A 455 -3.81 -16.14 1.62
CA SER A 455 -3.35 -17.27 2.44
C SER A 455 -2.26 -18.05 1.73
N GLY A 456 -1.33 -17.31 1.14
CA GLY A 456 -0.31 -17.86 0.26
C GLY A 456 0.79 -18.63 0.98
N VAL A 457 1.76 -19.06 0.19
CA VAL A 457 2.83 -19.96 0.62
C VAL A 457 3.81 -19.22 1.53
N VAL A 458 4.08 -19.82 2.69
CA VAL A 458 5.19 -19.44 3.58
C VAL A 458 6.23 -20.56 3.51
N TYR A 459 7.41 -20.23 2.99
CA TYR A 459 8.55 -21.13 2.96
C TYR A 459 9.22 -21.16 4.34
N GLU A 460 9.81 -22.30 4.70
CA GLU A 460 10.44 -22.50 6.00
C GLU A 460 11.72 -23.33 5.87
N GLU A 461 12.78 -22.88 6.52
CA GLU A 461 14.02 -23.63 6.68
C GLU A 461 14.55 -23.53 8.11
N THR A 462 15.17 -24.60 8.60
CA THR A 462 15.84 -24.59 9.90
C THR A 462 17.33 -24.75 9.74
N ILE A 463 18.09 -23.74 10.18
CA ILE A 463 19.56 -23.70 10.09
C ILE A 463 20.13 -23.80 11.50
N GLN A 464 21.14 -24.65 11.67
CA GLN A 464 21.88 -24.79 12.93
C GLN A 464 23.34 -24.39 12.72
N PHE A 465 23.81 -23.44 13.51
CA PHE A 465 25.18 -22.95 13.47
C PHE A 465 26.01 -23.66 14.54
N ASN A 466 27.01 -24.44 14.10
CA ASN A 466 27.81 -25.30 14.98
C ASN A 466 29.18 -24.71 15.35
N GLU A 467 29.47 -23.49 14.90
CA GLU A 467 30.74 -22.82 15.20
C GLU A 467 30.43 -21.37 15.60
N PRO A 468 31.10 -20.83 16.64
CA PRO A 468 30.94 -19.43 17.01
C PRO A 468 31.34 -18.49 15.86
N GLY A 469 30.59 -17.41 15.69
CA GLY A 469 30.85 -16.41 14.65
C GLY A 469 29.63 -15.55 14.30
N SER A 470 29.85 -14.60 13.40
CA SER A 470 28.79 -13.80 12.78
C SER A 470 28.39 -14.42 11.44
N TYR A 471 27.09 -14.61 11.26
CA TYR A 471 26.48 -15.17 10.07
C TYR A 471 25.47 -14.20 9.50
N TYR A 472 25.44 -14.09 8.17
CA TYR A 472 24.56 -13.21 7.43
C TYR A 472 23.75 -14.05 6.45
N LEU A 473 22.45 -13.81 6.40
CA LEU A 473 21.48 -14.63 5.65
C LEU A 473 20.57 -13.74 4.82
N VAL A 474 20.20 -14.23 3.64
CA VAL A 474 19.20 -13.61 2.78
C VAL A 474 18.35 -14.70 2.13
N ALA A 475 17.03 -14.53 2.12
CA ALA A 475 16.15 -15.33 1.28
C ALA A 475 16.18 -14.75 -0.14
N LYS A 476 16.15 -15.62 -1.15
CA LYS A 476 16.17 -15.23 -2.56
C LYS A 476 15.11 -15.96 -3.37
N ALA A 477 14.65 -15.34 -4.45
CA ALA A 477 13.65 -15.93 -5.34
C ALA A 477 13.84 -15.53 -6.80
N GLN A 478 13.55 -16.46 -7.72
CA GLN A 478 13.33 -16.22 -9.14
C GLN A 478 11.84 -16.43 -9.40
N VAL A 479 11.22 -15.54 -10.18
CA VAL A 479 9.76 -15.48 -10.32
C VAL A 479 9.35 -15.23 -11.77
N ASP A 480 8.16 -15.68 -12.14
CA ASP A 480 7.49 -15.36 -13.40
C ASP A 480 8.27 -15.72 -14.69
N GLN A 481 9.20 -16.67 -14.64
CA GLN A 481 10.08 -16.97 -15.78
C GLN A 481 9.32 -17.52 -17.00
N VAL A 482 8.20 -18.20 -16.77
CA VAL A 482 7.34 -18.70 -17.87
C VAL A 482 6.82 -17.56 -18.75
N TYR A 483 6.69 -16.35 -18.20
CA TYR A 483 6.11 -15.20 -18.88
C TYR A 483 7.07 -14.47 -19.82
N ALA A 484 8.35 -14.85 -19.83
CA ALA A 484 9.26 -14.44 -20.90
C ALA A 484 8.79 -14.94 -22.29
N ASN A 485 7.92 -15.95 -22.33
CA ASN A 485 7.39 -16.51 -23.58
C ASN A 485 6.21 -15.68 -24.09
N VAL A 486 6.40 -15.07 -25.27
CA VAL A 486 5.34 -14.39 -26.03
C VAL A 486 4.44 -15.41 -26.72
N ILE A 487 3.13 -15.17 -26.73
CA ILE A 487 2.21 -15.96 -27.55
C ILE A 487 2.40 -15.61 -29.02
N HIS A 488 2.35 -16.59 -29.93
CA HIS A 488 2.50 -16.34 -31.37
C HIS A 488 3.72 -15.46 -31.74
N PRO A 489 4.95 -15.88 -31.37
CA PRO A 489 6.16 -15.10 -31.66
C PRO A 489 6.42 -14.92 -33.16
N GLU A 490 5.83 -15.74 -34.02
CA GLU A 490 5.84 -15.52 -35.46
C GLU A 490 5.05 -14.27 -35.92
N VAL A 491 4.18 -13.74 -35.06
CA VAL A 491 3.41 -12.51 -35.27
C VAL A 491 4.08 -11.35 -34.55
N TYR A 492 4.33 -11.47 -33.24
CA TYR A 492 4.76 -10.35 -32.39
C TYR A 492 6.29 -10.28 -32.15
N GLY A 493 7.03 -11.33 -32.51
CA GLY A 493 8.43 -11.50 -32.12
C GLY A 493 8.60 -12.22 -30.78
N ASP A 494 9.85 -12.38 -30.35
CA ASP A 494 10.23 -13.24 -29.22
C ASP A 494 10.36 -12.47 -27.88
N THR A 495 9.97 -11.19 -27.82
CA THR A 495 10.21 -10.33 -26.66
C THR A 495 8.90 -9.78 -26.09
N PRO A 496 8.64 -9.94 -24.77
CA PRO A 496 7.44 -9.42 -24.13
C PRO A 496 7.38 -7.89 -24.20
N TYR A 497 6.19 -7.32 -24.35
CA TYR A 497 6.01 -5.86 -24.40
C TYR A 497 5.96 -5.27 -22.99
N LEU A 498 5.40 -6.02 -22.04
CA LEU A 498 5.27 -5.62 -20.65
C LEU A 498 6.63 -5.34 -20.00
N ARG A 499 6.82 -4.08 -19.57
CA ARG A 499 7.95 -3.61 -18.73
C ARG A 499 8.12 -4.51 -17.51
N ILE A 500 7.01 -4.82 -16.84
CA ILE A 500 6.98 -5.62 -15.63
C ILE A 500 7.49 -7.06 -15.85
N VAL A 501 7.26 -7.64 -17.03
CA VAL A 501 7.74 -8.98 -17.39
C VAL A 501 9.24 -8.93 -17.73
N LYS A 502 9.66 -7.95 -18.53
CA LYS A 502 11.08 -7.74 -18.87
C LYS A 502 11.94 -7.56 -17.61
N GLU A 503 11.50 -6.71 -16.68
CA GLU A 503 12.19 -6.42 -15.41
C GLU A 503 12.48 -7.68 -14.58
N ARG A 504 11.60 -8.69 -14.60
CA ARG A 504 11.74 -9.90 -13.77
C ARG A 504 12.27 -11.12 -14.52
N THR A 505 12.43 -11.07 -15.84
CA THR A 505 12.79 -12.24 -16.68
C THR A 505 14.01 -12.03 -17.59
N ASP A 506 14.55 -10.82 -17.69
CA ASP A 506 15.74 -10.50 -18.49
C ASP A 506 16.72 -9.67 -17.65
N ASP A 507 17.87 -10.23 -17.25
CA ASP A 507 18.89 -9.51 -16.48
C ASP A 507 19.63 -8.42 -17.27
N SER A 508 19.45 -8.40 -18.60
CA SER A 508 20.03 -7.39 -19.48
C SER A 508 19.08 -6.25 -19.79
N TYR A 509 17.81 -6.34 -19.35
CA TYR A 509 16.84 -5.29 -19.54
C TYR A 509 17.30 -4.00 -18.87
N HIS A 510 17.19 -2.89 -19.59
CA HIS A 510 17.51 -1.58 -19.09
C HIS A 510 16.65 -0.54 -19.78
N GLU A 511 16.01 0.31 -19.00
CA GLU A 511 15.18 1.40 -19.47
C GLU A 511 15.48 2.66 -18.67
N THR A 512 15.59 3.80 -19.35
CA THR A 512 15.79 5.09 -18.72
C THR A 512 14.83 6.11 -19.30
N ILE A 513 14.13 6.83 -18.42
CA ILE A 513 13.26 7.97 -18.78
C ILE A 513 13.76 9.18 -17.99
N ASP A 514 13.87 10.33 -18.66
CA ASP A 514 14.12 11.61 -18.00
C ASP A 514 12.77 12.22 -17.62
N GLY A 515 12.27 11.83 -16.44
CA GLY A 515 10.97 12.23 -15.91
C GLY A 515 10.95 13.62 -15.27
N ALA A 516 9.76 14.02 -14.81
CA ALA A 516 9.51 15.35 -14.26
C ALA A 516 10.26 15.63 -12.95
N ASP A 517 10.59 14.60 -12.17
CA ASP A 517 11.30 14.72 -10.89
C ASP A 517 12.72 14.12 -10.89
N GLY A 518 13.17 13.58 -12.02
CA GLY A 518 14.53 13.09 -12.21
C GLY A 518 14.64 12.02 -13.29
N THR A 519 15.86 11.52 -13.49
CA THR A 519 16.07 10.35 -14.35
C THR A 519 15.64 9.09 -13.59
N GLU A 520 14.66 8.39 -14.13
CA GLU A 520 14.20 7.10 -13.65
C GLU A 520 14.87 5.97 -14.42
N THR A 521 15.13 4.85 -13.74
CA THR A 521 15.77 3.69 -14.36
C THR A 521 15.09 2.40 -13.91
N VAL A 522 14.84 1.50 -14.87
CA VAL A 522 14.47 0.12 -14.63
C VAL A 522 15.62 -0.76 -15.09
N ASP A 523 16.16 -1.55 -14.17
CA ASP A 523 17.15 -2.57 -14.48
C ASP A 523 16.54 -3.95 -14.25
N GLY A 524 16.80 -4.85 -15.19
CA GLY A 524 16.35 -6.23 -15.13
C GLY A 524 17.03 -7.03 -14.02
N GLN A 525 16.26 -7.87 -13.33
CA GLN A 525 16.71 -8.68 -12.20
C GLN A 525 16.05 -10.06 -12.17
N LEU A 526 16.86 -11.09 -12.37
CA LEU A 526 16.40 -12.49 -12.30
C LEU A 526 16.23 -13.01 -10.87
N TRP A 527 17.00 -12.49 -9.92
CA TRP A 527 16.99 -12.96 -8.53
C TRP A 527 16.65 -11.83 -7.58
N TRP A 528 15.54 -11.95 -6.87
CA TRP A 528 15.07 -11.02 -5.84
C TRP A 528 15.59 -11.46 -4.47
N TYR A 529 15.78 -10.52 -3.56
CA TYR A 529 16.40 -10.77 -2.26
C TYR A 529 15.63 -10.08 -1.13
N SER A 530 15.57 -10.73 0.04
CA SER A 530 15.06 -10.13 1.28
C SER A 530 16.06 -9.12 1.88
N SER A 531 15.68 -8.48 2.99
CA SER A 531 16.67 -7.84 3.86
C SER A 531 17.63 -8.89 4.46
N VAL A 532 18.83 -8.46 4.82
CA VAL A 532 19.84 -9.33 5.43
C VAL A 532 19.54 -9.52 6.92
N ILE A 533 19.52 -10.77 7.39
CA ILE A 533 19.51 -11.10 8.81
C ILE A 533 20.94 -11.37 9.27
N HIS A 534 21.32 -10.81 10.41
CA HIS A 534 22.60 -11.04 11.08
C HIS A 534 22.39 -11.89 12.34
N VAL A 535 22.99 -13.07 12.35
CA VAL A 535 22.98 -13.98 13.50
C VAL A 535 24.38 -14.03 14.12
N ILE A 536 24.45 -13.77 15.42
CA ILE A 536 25.67 -13.89 16.21
C ILE A 536 25.60 -15.19 17.01
N VAL A 537 26.58 -16.05 16.84
CA VAL A 537 26.64 -17.37 17.49
C VAL A 537 27.84 -17.41 18.42
N GLY A 538 27.62 -17.77 19.68
CA GLY A 538 28.72 -17.96 20.62
C GLY A 538 28.27 -17.91 22.08
N GLU A 539 29.24 -17.96 22.99
CA GLU A 539 28.99 -17.71 24.41
C GLU A 539 29.10 -16.20 24.68
N ASP A 540 28.17 -15.68 25.48
CA ASP A 540 28.31 -14.36 26.09
C ASP A 540 28.47 -14.52 27.60
N THR A 541 29.51 -13.91 28.14
CA THR A 541 29.87 -13.98 29.57
C THR A 541 30.04 -12.60 30.19
N VAL A 542 29.75 -11.53 29.43
CA VAL A 542 29.96 -10.15 29.87
C VAL A 542 28.60 -9.55 30.19
N PRO A 543 28.34 -9.13 31.44
CA PRO A 543 27.11 -8.45 31.77
C PRO A 543 26.93 -7.12 31.03
N PRO A 544 25.67 -6.71 30.77
CA PRO A 544 25.38 -5.43 30.14
C PRO A 544 25.78 -4.26 31.03
N THR A 545 25.82 -3.05 30.47
CA THR A 545 26.07 -1.81 31.23
C THR A 545 24.93 -0.81 31.10
N THR A 546 24.40 -0.35 32.25
CA THR A 546 23.33 0.64 32.31
C THR A 546 23.84 2.00 32.77
N THR A 547 23.34 3.08 32.15
CA THR A 547 23.62 4.47 32.53
C THR A 547 22.33 5.18 32.96
N LEU A 548 22.36 5.81 34.14
CA LEU A 548 21.30 6.71 34.62
C LEU A 548 21.50 8.13 34.08
N THR A 549 20.48 8.66 33.41
CA THR A 549 20.41 10.06 32.99
C THR A 549 19.23 10.75 33.66
N LEU A 550 19.47 11.96 34.19
CA LEU A 550 18.47 12.79 34.83
C LEU A 550 18.27 14.07 34.01
N LYS A 551 17.02 14.42 33.71
CA LYS A 551 16.68 15.65 32.97
C LYS A 551 15.66 16.47 33.75
N GLY A 552 16.11 17.62 34.26
CA GLY A 552 15.31 18.61 34.97
C GLY A 552 16.05 19.95 35.01
N VAL A 553 15.39 21.01 35.47
CA VAL A 553 16.05 22.31 35.67
C VAL A 553 16.94 22.22 36.90
N THR A 554 18.24 22.44 36.74
CA THR A 554 19.19 22.40 37.86
C THR A 554 19.17 23.70 38.65
N GLY A 555 18.99 23.60 39.96
CA GLY A 555 19.21 24.68 40.93
C GLY A 555 20.60 24.62 41.56
N GLU A 556 20.75 25.26 42.72
CA GLU A 556 22.00 25.26 43.48
C GLU A 556 22.16 23.96 44.31
N ASN A 557 23.40 23.67 44.73
CA ASN A 557 23.73 22.58 45.66
C ASN A 557 23.23 21.17 45.26
N GLY A 558 23.09 20.91 43.96
CA GLY A 558 22.68 19.61 43.43
C GLY A 558 21.18 19.31 43.50
N TRP A 559 20.35 20.35 43.68
CA TRP A 559 18.89 20.22 43.59
C TRP A 559 18.40 20.44 42.16
N TYR A 560 17.34 19.73 41.80
CA TYR A 560 16.52 20.06 40.63
C TYR A 560 15.31 20.88 41.08
N ILE A 561 15.03 21.97 40.37
CA ILE A 561 13.95 22.93 40.64
C ILE A 561 12.78 22.78 39.66
N SER A 562 12.58 21.57 39.16
CA SER A 562 11.42 21.15 38.39
C SER A 562 11.22 19.64 38.55
N ASP A 563 10.08 19.12 38.11
CA ASP A 563 9.94 17.69 37.85
C ASP A 563 11.16 17.17 37.07
N THR A 564 11.73 16.06 37.55
CA THR A 564 12.95 15.49 37.00
C THR A 564 12.61 14.17 36.32
N GLN A 565 12.96 14.06 35.04
CA GLN A 565 12.80 12.83 34.27
C GLN A 565 14.01 11.91 34.49
N ILE A 566 13.72 10.64 34.75
CA ILE A 566 14.67 9.55 34.90
C ILE A 566 14.69 8.75 33.60
N THR A 567 15.89 8.55 33.05
CA THR A 567 16.13 7.70 31.88
C THR A 567 17.22 6.69 32.20
N LEU A 568 16.97 5.41 31.91
CA LEU A 568 17.96 4.34 32.00
C LEU A 568 18.28 3.87 30.59
N ILE A 569 19.57 3.82 30.26
CA ILE A 569 20.06 3.40 28.94
C ILE A 569 21.01 2.23 29.16
N ALA A 570 20.60 1.04 28.73
CA ALA A 570 21.39 -0.18 28.82
C ALA A 570 22.03 -0.49 27.47
N ASN A 571 23.28 -0.95 27.49
CA ASN A 571 24.01 -1.39 26.31
C ASN A 571 24.69 -2.73 26.59
N ASP A 572 24.70 -3.59 25.59
CA ASP A 572 25.42 -4.86 25.57
C ASP A 572 26.12 -5.01 24.20
N ASP A 573 27.33 -5.55 24.21
CA ASP A 573 28.18 -5.60 23.02
C ASP A 573 27.99 -6.89 22.20
N LEU A 574 27.27 -7.90 22.72
CA LEU A 574 27.16 -9.22 22.07
C LEU A 574 25.74 -9.79 22.04
N SER A 575 25.17 -10.20 23.18
CA SER A 575 23.87 -10.86 23.21
C SER A 575 22.67 -9.90 23.21
N GLY A 576 22.90 -8.61 23.48
CA GLY A 576 21.85 -7.59 23.53
C GLY A 576 21.11 -7.57 24.87
N ILE A 577 20.26 -6.56 25.09
CA ILE A 577 19.55 -6.38 26.36
C ILE A 577 18.23 -7.16 26.38
N ASN A 578 18.04 -8.03 27.38
CA ASN A 578 16.77 -8.72 27.63
C ASN A 578 15.82 -7.84 28.47
N TYR A 579 16.29 -7.32 29.61
CA TYR A 579 15.51 -6.36 30.40
C TYR A 579 16.37 -5.51 31.34
N THR A 580 15.83 -4.34 31.69
CA THR A 580 16.36 -3.46 32.75
C THR A 580 15.38 -3.42 33.92
N MET A 581 15.88 -3.56 35.14
CA MET A 581 15.10 -3.43 36.38
C MET A 581 15.57 -2.20 37.17
N TYR A 582 14.66 -1.56 37.89
CA TYR A 582 14.98 -0.48 38.83
C TYR A 582 14.18 -0.56 40.13
N SER A 583 14.74 -0.05 41.21
CA SER A 583 14.08 0.20 42.49
C SER A 583 14.24 1.67 42.86
N LEU A 584 13.13 2.33 43.21
CA LEU A 584 13.14 3.72 43.67
C LEU A 584 12.89 3.76 45.18
N ASN A 585 13.79 4.37 45.94
CA ASN A 585 13.75 4.50 47.40
C ASN A 585 13.67 3.16 48.15
N GLY A 586 14.24 2.09 47.60
CA GLY A 586 14.21 0.75 48.18
C GLY A 586 12.86 0.03 48.05
N ASN A 587 11.99 0.51 47.15
CA ASN A 587 10.75 -0.18 46.79
C ASN A 587 11.03 -1.49 46.02
N GLU A 588 9.98 -2.23 45.68
CA GLU A 588 10.11 -3.44 44.86
C GLU A 588 10.71 -3.15 43.48
N TRP A 589 11.53 -4.09 42.99
CA TRP A 589 12.13 -4.01 41.67
C TRP A 589 11.06 -4.03 40.58
N THR A 590 11.10 -3.03 39.70
CA THR A 590 10.14 -2.84 38.61
C THR A 590 10.88 -2.86 37.27
N LYS A 591 10.28 -3.47 36.23
CA LYS A 591 10.84 -3.45 34.88
C LYS A 591 10.76 -2.03 34.32
N TYR A 592 11.89 -1.52 33.82
CA TYR A 592 11.95 -0.24 33.13
C TYR A 592 11.43 -0.41 31.70
N THR A 593 10.37 0.31 31.36
CA THR A 593 9.73 0.25 30.02
C THR A 593 9.77 1.58 29.28
N ALA A 594 9.83 2.71 30.01
CA ALA A 594 9.92 4.05 29.43
C ALA A 594 10.45 5.05 30.47
N PRO A 595 10.98 6.22 30.04
CA PRO A 595 11.32 7.32 30.94
C PRO A 595 10.12 7.78 31.77
N PHE A 596 10.35 8.07 33.05
CA PHE A 596 9.30 8.54 33.97
C PHE A 596 9.79 9.74 34.77
N ARG A 597 8.85 10.50 35.37
CA ARG A 597 9.14 11.72 36.13
C ARG A 597 8.89 11.53 37.62
N VAL A 598 9.64 12.26 38.43
CA VAL A 598 9.42 12.40 39.86
C VAL A 598 9.32 13.88 40.23
N GLY A 599 8.45 14.18 41.20
CA GLY A 599 8.29 15.50 41.79
C GLY A 599 9.26 15.73 42.95
N GLU A 600 8.88 16.56 43.92
CA GLU A 600 9.75 16.90 45.05
C GLU A 600 10.09 15.70 45.96
N GLY A 601 11.34 15.65 46.39
CA GLY A 601 11.84 14.60 47.28
C GLY A 601 13.34 14.38 47.17
N ILE A 602 13.85 13.54 48.06
CA ILE A 602 15.20 12.97 47.97
C ILE A 602 15.03 11.54 47.50
N TYR A 603 15.67 11.22 46.37
CA TYR A 603 15.52 9.94 45.72
C TYR A 603 16.84 9.17 45.73
N THR A 604 16.73 7.86 45.95
CA THR A 604 17.77 6.88 45.64
C THR A 604 17.19 5.91 44.61
N ILE A 605 17.86 5.73 43.49
CA ILE A 605 17.49 4.76 42.47
C ILE A 605 18.57 3.69 42.38
N GLU A 606 18.17 2.44 42.45
CA GLU A 606 19.01 1.28 42.18
C GLU A 606 18.56 0.68 40.84
N TYR A 607 19.50 0.23 40.01
CA TYR A 607 19.20 -0.31 38.70
C TYR A 607 20.25 -1.33 38.25
N TYR A 608 19.83 -2.29 37.44
CA TYR A 608 20.70 -3.25 36.75
C TYR A 608 20.00 -3.75 35.48
N SER A 609 20.78 -4.26 34.54
CA SER A 609 20.24 -4.95 33.34
C SER A 609 20.68 -6.41 33.28
N VAL A 610 19.92 -7.18 32.51
CA VAL A 610 20.19 -8.58 32.16
C VAL A 610 20.17 -8.70 30.65
N ASP A 611 21.14 -9.40 30.08
CA ASP A 611 21.24 -9.66 28.64
C ASP A 611 20.47 -10.93 28.21
N TYR A 612 20.50 -11.28 26.93
CA TYR A 612 19.84 -12.50 26.43
C TYR A 612 20.58 -13.79 26.77
N ALA A 613 21.86 -13.71 27.14
CA ALA A 613 22.64 -14.83 27.64
C ALA A 613 22.44 -15.13 29.14
N GLY A 614 21.78 -14.23 29.87
CA GLY A 614 21.50 -14.32 31.29
C GLY A 614 22.59 -13.73 32.20
N ASN A 615 23.55 -12.98 31.66
CA ASN A 615 24.51 -12.24 32.47
C ASN A 615 23.82 -11.05 33.13
N VAL A 616 24.07 -10.88 34.43
CA VAL A 616 23.41 -9.87 35.27
C VAL A 616 24.42 -8.81 35.64
N GLU A 617 24.11 -7.55 35.31
CA GLU A 617 24.90 -6.40 35.71
C GLU A 617 24.95 -6.26 37.24
N GLU A 618 26.08 -5.79 37.78
CA GLU A 618 26.11 -5.35 39.17
C GLU A 618 25.12 -4.20 39.42
N ILE A 619 24.40 -4.23 40.55
CA ILE A 619 23.45 -3.18 40.91
C ILE A 619 24.17 -1.84 41.05
N LYS A 620 23.76 -0.87 40.24
CA LYS A 620 24.22 0.52 40.30
C LYS A 620 23.25 1.35 41.12
N THR A 621 23.77 2.34 41.85
CA THR A 621 22.98 3.25 42.68
C THR A 621 23.22 4.70 42.28
N GLY A 622 22.16 5.49 42.14
CA GLY A 622 22.20 6.94 41.97
C GLY A 622 21.34 7.66 43.01
N SER A 623 21.75 8.86 43.42
CA SER A 623 20.95 9.69 44.33
C SER A 623 20.83 11.12 43.80
N PHE A 624 19.64 11.69 43.91
CA PHE A 624 19.36 13.06 43.47
C PHE A 624 18.24 13.68 44.32
N LYS A 625 18.07 15.00 44.21
CA LYS A 625 17.14 15.77 45.04
C LYS A 625 16.34 16.73 44.18
N VAL A 626 15.05 16.84 44.45
CA VAL A 626 14.11 17.69 43.73
C VAL A 626 13.36 18.56 44.74
N ASP A 627 13.39 19.87 44.55
CA ASP A 627 12.67 20.85 45.38
C ASP A 627 12.49 22.13 44.56
N TYR A 628 11.24 22.52 44.36
CA TYR A 628 10.86 23.76 43.68
C TYR A 628 9.82 24.54 44.48
N SER A 629 9.63 24.18 45.76
CA SER A 629 8.71 24.82 46.68
C SER A 629 9.41 26.02 47.31
N PRO A 630 8.90 27.25 47.07
CA PRO A 630 9.47 28.42 47.71
C PRO A 630 9.29 28.32 49.24
N PRO A 631 10.28 28.75 50.04
CA PRO A 631 10.15 28.73 51.50
C PRO A 631 9.01 29.65 51.97
N SER A 632 8.21 29.19 52.94
CA SER A 632 7.17 30.02 53.57
C SER A 632 7.65 30.60 54.90
N THR A 633 7.55 31.91 55.09
CA THR A 633 7.88 32.59 56.35
C THR A 633 6.61 33.10 57.01
N SER A 634 6.38 32.78 58.28
CA SER A 634 5.30 33.38 59.08
C SER A 634 5.87 34.24 60.20
N CYS A 635 5.20 35.36 60.48
CA CYS A 635 5.52 36.26 61.58
C CYS A 635 4.36 36.23 62.57
N VAL A 636 4.64 35.91 63.83
CA VAL A 636 3.67 36.02 64.92
C VAL A 636 4.00 37.27 65.70
N LEU A 637 3.10 38.26 65.65
CA LEU A 637 3.14 39.38 66.58
C LEU A 637 2.43 38.98 67.88
N SER A 638 3.11 39.09 69.01
CA SER A 638 2.50 38.97 70.33
C SER A 638 2.65 40.27 71.12
N GLY A 639 1.53 40.79 71.63
CA GLY A 639 1.45 41.98 72.48
C GLY A 639 0.03 42.11 73.05
N LEU A 640 -0.14 42.93 74.07
CA LEU A 640 -1.50 43.27 74.56
C LEU A 640 -2.12 44.28 73.59
N GLU A 641 -3.38 44.05 73.19
CA GLU A 641 -4.18 45.04 72.46
C GLU A 641 -4.37 46.27 73.36
N GLY A 642 -3.82 47.41 72.93
CA GLY A 642 -3.95 48.66 73.68
C GLY A 642 -5.38 49.19 73.60
N GLN A 643 -5.92 49.68 74.72
CA GLN A 643 -7.26 50.30 74.80
C GLN A 643 -7.39 51.55 73.94
#